data_AF-A0A1I5A9V2-F1
#
_entry.id   AF-A0A1I5A9V2-F1
#
_cell.length_a   1.000
_cell.length_b   1.000
_cell.length_c   1.000
_cell.angle_alpha   90.00
_cell.angle_beta   90.00
_cell.angle_gamma   90.00
#
_symmetry.space_group_name_H-M   'P 1'
#
loop_
_entity.id
_entity.type
_entity.pdbx_description
1 polymer ?
#
loop_
_entity_poly.entity_id
_entity_poly.type
_entity_poly.pdbx_seq_one_letter_code
_entity_poly.pdbx_strand_id
1 'polypeptide(L)'
;MTPFTSFWQAGYEGADHINPAGLALSMNDLNQHQARAAEDYAALAPFSIRTVRESVGWRLCEQDGSYDFSTVAARMQAAEQQGIQLSWTICHYGWPAGVSLFDRDFVSRFAAFCGALAHFLAPWYQQAPVYSPMNEISFVSWGISVGLFACEAIPEPDQADAAKQQLVRATLAACDAIWLADPRARLLHCDPLIHIVPDPADPASDVLARDMCDTQYQAWDMLSGRRNPELGGALRYLDLIGINYYHDNQWEQGSNQRLYWHLGDPRRLPLHQMLQQVWQRYQRPLLLAETSHVGSGRGAWISEIAAQVAQAQLAGAQLLGICLYPILDRPLWEETTFWTRSGLWDLDLQGPDPYARLLQRPYADALRQAQRFLQHIQSSQQCQEHTMKPPVLIVFSHLRWGFVFQRPQQLLTRLAKHYRVLFVEEPVWQAGSPGLHQSSPAANITVIQPHTDSDAPGFHDSQIASLQLLLTPLLDEDEQPLIWFYTPMALPLLTPFDPSLVIYDCMDELSAFRNAPRQLQQRESALMTRADLVFTGGSSLYEAKRDKHPQVYCFPSSVDAIHFEQARDRTNRHPRQDTIPPLRLGYYGVLDERIDLPLIAALADSHPEWQIIMVGPVVKIDPASLPQRDNIHWLGQQPYQALPQFLAGWDVCLMPFAINASTRYISPTKVLEYMAAQLPIVSTAIVDVARHYAEEVAVAETPAAFIAACEQAMAIGAAERLALAGRMQAKVDATSWDRTAEQIHGLIQQALMQRQPALTSASQTRAQANVTPLTPVMLESDAVPCLIIGAGPTGLSAGYHYGEGAVLLEKNSTPGGWCRSIDDQGFTFDYAGHIMFSQDPYVLQLYEMLLGDNLHWQAREAWVYSDGVYTRYPFQSALHGLPVEVVKECVLGAIEARYGETATAAVPLDRARARRDCCADGAMPDESSSSGIVEGKEDFQHFIMRTWGKGIARHFALPYNQKLWKVPLTDMETSWLGGRVPLPDLSQIIDGALQPLAKPVGPNARFGYPLRGGFQALMSGFLPHLKCTLETDTTLTRIYSQAHVALLADGRHYRYEQLISTMPLPELIKLMGDEVPESVQQAAQQLQFVSVRCVNLGIGRADLTEKHWIYYPGDTLFHRIFVQGNASPHCNPPGGFGLTCEITYNTANPLPLEGDALIERCRQDCIRVGMITEDDPLLCASEVDMPYAYVVYDHARSDNVALIRQWLLTQDIHLSGRYSEWEYYNSDHAFLAGKRAAENVRLQHVSAGTLG
;
A
#
# COMPACT_ATOMS: atom_id res chain seq x y z
N MET A 1 -30.55 18.89 24.02
CA MET A 1 -29.52 19.09 25.06
C MET A 1 -28.88 17.75 25.36
N THR A 2 -27.58 17.71 25.66
CA THR A 2 -26.91 16.50 26.17
C THR A 2 -27.38 16.23 27.61
N PRO A 3 -27.40 14.96 28.06
CA PRO A 3 -27.66 14.62 29.47
C PRO A 3 -26.43 14.83 30.37
N PHE A 4 -25.25 15.08 29.77
CA PHE A 4 -23.97 15.25 30.46
C PHE A 4 -23.40 16.66 30.25
N THR A 5 -22.77 17.20 31.30
CA THR A 5 -22.06 18.49 31.32
C THR A 5 -20.66 18.45 30.69
N SER A 6 -20.04 17.28 30.57
CA SER A 6 -18.82 17.08 29.77
C SER A 6 -18.85 15.75 29.02
N PHE A 7 -18.25 15.73 27.83
CA PHE A 7 -18.10 14.51 27.02
C PHE A 7 -17.15 13.53 27.70
N TRP A 8 -16.00 14.01 28.15
CA TRP A 8 -15.08 13.25 28.99
C TRP A 8 -15.57 13.26 30.44
N GLN A 9 -15.63 12.08 31.04
CA GLN A 9 -16.15 11.82 32.37
C GLN A 9 -15.11 11.06 33.18
N ALA A 10 -15.21 11.14 34.50
CA ALA A 10 -14.42 10.34 35.43
C ALA A 10 -15.36 9.46 36.25
N GLY A 11 -14.96 8.23 36.58
CA GLY A 11 -15.71 7.40 37.49
C GLY A 11 -14.82 6.75 38.55
N TYR A 12 -15.33 6.70 39.77
CA TYR A 12 -14.60 6.17 40.93
C TYR A 12 -15.08 4.75 41.22
N GLU A 13 -14.13 3.86 41.58
CA GLU A 13 -14.45 2.47 41.88
C GLU A 13 -15.39 2.38 43.07
N GLY A 14 -16.58 1.82 42.82
CA GLY A 14 -17.71 1.87 43.74
C GLY A 14 -18.29 0.52 44.08
N ALA A 15 -17.71 -0.59 43.60
CA ALA A 15 -18.13 -1.93 43.93
C ALA A 15 -18.21 -2.13 45.46
N ASP A 16 -19.40 -2.53 45.96
CA ASP A 16 -19.69 -2.68 47.38
C ASP A 16 -20.13 -4.10 47.78
N HIS A 17 -19.94 -5.10 46.92
CA HIS A 17 -20.31 -6.49 47.18
C HIS A 17 -19.51 -7.17 48.31
N ILE A 18 -19.96 -8.36 48.70
CA ILE A 18 -19.20 -9.30 49.52
C ILE A 18 -18.50 -10.27 48.56
N ASN A 19 -17.17 -10.31 48.59
CA ASN A 19 -16.37 -11.13 47.67
C ASN A 19 -16.44 -12.64 48.03
N PRO A 20 -15.91 -13.55 47.18
CA PRO A 20 -15.93 -15.00 47.44
C PRO A 20 -15.20 -15.46 48.72
N ALA A 21 -14.34 -14.62 49.30
CA ALA A 21 -13.67 -14.87 50.58
C ALA A 21 -14.50 -14.37 51.81
N GLY A 22 -15.70 -13.83 51.59
CA GLY A 22 -16.57 -13.29 52.64
C GLY A 22 -16.21 -11.86 53.08
N LEU A 23 -15.31 -11.18 52.38
CA LEU A 23 -14.93 -9.80 52.69
C LEU A 23 -15.93 -8.83 52.06
N ALA A 24 -16.59 -8.01 52.89
CA ALA A 24 -17.44 -6.92 52.45
C ALA A 24 -16.58 -5.74 51.97
N LEU A 25 -16.62 -5.44 50.66
CA LEU A 25 -15.79 -4.41 50.05
C LEU A 25 -16.38 -3.00 50.20
N SER A 26 -15.52 -1.99 50.27
CA SER A 26 -15.89 -0.57 50.07
C SER A 26 -14.72 0.13 49.38
N MET A 27 -14.73 0.12 48.06
CA MET A 27 -13.56 0.51 47.26
C MET A 27 -13.25 2.02 47.39
N ASN A 28 -14.28 2.86 47.51
CA ASN A 28 -14.17 4.29 47.80
C ASN A 28 -13.61 4.61 49.21
N ASP A 29 -13.65 3.67 50.16
CA ASP A 29 -12.95 3.81 51.45
C ASP A 29 -11.49 3.33 51.35
N LEU A 30 -11.24 2.23 50.61
CA LEU A 30 -9.90 1.66 50.42
C LEU A 30 -8.93 2.63 49.72
N ASN A 31 -9.41 3.45 48.78
CA ASN A 31 -8.62 4.51 48.13
C ASN A 31 -8.85 5.92 48.72
N GLN A 32 -9.58 6.00 49.84
CA GLN A 32 -9.96 7.22 50.55
C GLN A 32 -10.74 8.28 49.74
N HIS A 33 -11.31 7.93 48.57
CA HIS A 33 -12.14 8.85 47.81
C HIS A 33 -13.32 9.38 48.62
N GLN A 34 -14.00 8.53 49.40
CA GLN A 34 -15.14 8.95 50.23
C GLN A 34 -14.78 10.05 51.24
N ALA A 35 -13.54 10.04 51.76
CA ALA A 35 -13.04 11.05 52.70
C ALA A 35 -12.47 12.30 52.02
N ARG A 36 -12.06 12.20 50.73
CA ARG A 36 -11.32 13.24 50.00
C ARG A 36 -12.00 13.71 48.71
N ALA A 37 -13.29 13.40 48.49
CA ALA A 37 -13.99 13.68 47.23
C ALA A 37 -13.87 15.13 46.74
N ALA A 38 -13.79 16.13 47.62
CA ALA A 38 -13.57 17.53 47.24
C ALA A 38 -12.17 17.81 46.65
N GLU A 39 -11.14 17.10 47.11
CA GLU A 39 -9.78 17.12 46.53
C GLU A 39 -9.79 16.45 45.15
N ASP A 40 -10.41 15.26 45.07
CA ASP A 40 -10.49 14.45 43.85
C ASP A 40 -11.27 15.16 42.74
N TYR A 41 -12.43 15.74 43.05
CA TYR A 41 -13.23 16.50 42.09
C TYR A 41 -12.53 17.79 41.64
N ALA A 42 -11.79 18.46 42.53
CA ALA A 42 -10.98 19.62 42.14
C ALA A 42 -9.84 19.24 41.18
N ALA A 43 -9.26 18.04 41.35
CA ALA A 43 -8.21 17.51 40.48
C ALA A 43 -8.68 17.20 39.04
N LEU A 44 -10.00 17.10 38.80
CA LEU A 44 -10.59 16.93 37.46
C LEU A 44 -10.60 18.22 36.62
N ALA A 45 -10.62 19.39 37.25
CA ALA A 45 -10.77 20.68 36.55
C ALA A 45 -9.68 20.97 35.48
N PRO A 46 -8.38 20.66 35.68
CA PRO A 46 -7.34 20.77 34.65
C PRO A 46 -7.54 19.90 33.40
N PHE A 47 -8.48 18.94 33.44
CA PHE A 47 -8.86 18.08 32.33
C PHE A 47 -10.25 18.41 31.76
N SER A 48 -10.87 19.51 32.21
CA SER A 48 -12.23 19.93 31.82
C SER A 48 -13.33 18.88 32.02
N ILE A 49 -13.08 17.86 32.85
CA ILE A 49 -14.08 16.86 33.25
C ILE A 49 -15.02 17.52 34.26
N ARG A 50 -16.33 17.47 33.96
CA ARG A 50 -17.42 18.06 34.77
C ARG A 50 -18.58 17.10 35.01
N THR A 51 -18.61 15.96 34.36
CA THR A 51 -19.50 14.84 34.68
C THR A 51 -18.69 13.75 35.37
N VAL A 52 -19.18 13.26 36.50
CA VAL A 52 -18.59 12.15 37.25
C VAL A 52 -19.61 11.04 37.42
N ARG A 53 -19.19 9.79 37.22
CA ARG A 53 -19.98 8.58 37.54
C ARG A 53 -19.61 8.10 38.94
N GLU A 54 -20.60 8.04 39.81
CA GLU A 54 -20.40 7.77 41.23
C GLU A 54 -21.35 6.69 41.75
N SER A 55 -20.92 5.95 42.76
CA SER A 55 -21.71 4.85 43.32
C SER A 55 -22.31 5.21 44.67
N VAL A 56 -23.61 4.99 44.80
CA VAL A 56 -24.36 5.17 46.05
C VAL A 56 -23.93 4.09 47.05
N GLY A 57 -23.91 2.84 46.60
CA GLY A 57 -23.68 1.66 47.43
C GLY A 57 -24.93 1.31 48.23
N TRP A 58 -25.80 0.48 47.66
CA TRP A 58 -27.08 0.13 48.30
C TRP A 58 -26.86 -0.62 49.63
N ARG A 59 -25.86 -1.52 49.69
CA ARG A 59 -25.48 -2.17 50.95
C ARG A 59 -24.93 -1.19 52.00
N LEU A 60 -24.27 -0.13 51.56
CA LEU A 60 -23.65 0.86 52.45
C LEU A 60 -24.69 1.84 53.02
N CYS A 61 -25.66 2.26 52.20
CA CYS A 61 -26.64 3.29 52.56
C CYS A 61 -27.91 2.76 53.26
N GLU A 62 -28.26 1.48 53.15
CA GLU A 62 -29.45 0.93 53.82
C GLU A 62 -29.10 -0.01 55.00
N GLN A 63 -29.65 0.31 56.17
CA GLN A 63 -29.53 -0.50 57.39
C GLN A 63 -30.92 -0.66 58.03
N ASP A 64 -31.35 -1.89 58.28
CA ASP A 64 -32.65 -2.27 58.87
C ASP A 64 -33.89 -1.60 58.23
N GLY A 65 -33.84 -1.34 56.92
CA GLY A 65 -34.91 -0.66 56.19
C GLY A 65 -34.95 0.87 56.36
N SER A 66 -33.93 1.44 57.01
CA SER A 66 -33.66 2.88 57.08
C SER A 66 -32.53 3.28 56.15
N TYR A 67 -32.54 4.52 55.65
CA TYR A 67 -31.58 5.01 54.65
C TYR A 67 -30.70 6.11 55.24
N ASP A 68 -29.38 5.91 55.24
CA ASP A 68 -28.40 6.96 55.48
C ASP A 68 -27.79 7.42 54.15
N PHE A 69 -28.12 8.65 53.75
CA PHE A 69 -27.56 9.31 52.57
C PHE A 69 -26.47 10.33 52.92
N SER A 70 -25.87 10.28 54.12
CA SER A 70 -24.83 11.23 54.56
C SER A 70 -23.61 11.26 53.65
N THR A 71 -23.14 10.09 53.18
CA THR A 71 -22.00 9.97 52.24
C THR A 71 -22.35 10.48 50.84
N VAL A 72 -23.60 10.32 50.42
CA VAL A 72 -24.16 10.88 49.17
C VAL A 72 -24.25 12.40 49.29
N ALA A 73 -24.73 12.92 50.42
CA ALA A 73 -24.85 14.35 50.70
C ALA A 73 -23.48 15.06 50.69
N ALA A 74 -22.47 14.48 51.34
CA ALA A 74 -21.11 15.00 51.37
C ALA A 74 -20.51 15.11 49.95
N ARG A 75 -20.75 14.09 49.11
CA ARG A 75 -20.32 14.07 47.71
C ARG A 75 -21.10 15.05 46.83
N MET A 76 -22.42 15.20 47.02
CA MET A 76 -23.20 16.25 46.34
C MET A 76 -22.70 17.66 46.70
N GLN A 77 -22.37 17.93 47.97
CA GLN A 77 -21.79 19.21 48.41
C GLN A 77 -20.41 19.46 47.79
N ALA A 78 -19.54 18.44 47.76
CA ALA A 78 -18.24 18.53 47.09
C ALA A 78 -18.38 18.78 45.58
N ALA A 79 -19.35 18.13 44.94
CA ALA A 79 -19.62 18.28 43.52
C ALA A 79 -20.16 19.69 43.19
N GLU A 80 -21.10 20.22 43.97
CA GLU A 80 -21.62 21.58 43.81
C GLU A 80 -20.51 22.63 43.94
N GLN A 81 -19.62 22.49 44.93
CA GLN A 81 -18.47 23.39 45.13
C GLN A 81 -17.48 23.41 43.95
N GLN A 82 -17.32 22.29 43.24
CA GLN A 82 -16.41 22.17 42.09
C GLN A 82 -17.12 22.29 40.73
N GLY A 83 -18.45 22.49 40.70
CA GLY A 83 -19.23 22.58 39.46
C GLY A 83 -19.39 21.25 38.71
N ILE A 84 -19.36 20.12 39.43
CA ILE A 84 -19.49 18.76 38.90
C ILE A 84 -20.95 18.30 38.90
N GLN A 85 -21.35 17.63 37.82
CA GLN A 85 -22.58 16.83 37.74
C GLN A 85 -22.26 15.38 38.13
N LEU A 86 -22.85 14.88 39.21
CA LEU A 86 -22.80 13.44 39.53
C LEU A 86 -23.88 12.68 38.74
N SER A 87 -23.52 11.50 38.23
CA SER A 87 -24.40 10.50 37.64
C SER A 87 -24.32 9.24 38.50
N TRP A 88 -25.44 8.78 39.05
CA TRP A 88 -25.43 7.85 40.19
C TRP A 88 -25.72 6.40 39.79
N THR A 89 -24.73 5.52 39.98
CA THR A 89 -24.91 4.07 40.05
C THR A 89 -25.49 3.70 41.42
N ILE A 90 -26.70 3.13 41.46
CA ILE A 90 -27.43 2.96 42.73
C ILE A 90 -26.99 1.67 43.44
N CYS A 91 -27.05 0.53 42.76
CA CYS A 91 -26.48 -0.74 43.21
C CYS A 91 -25.21 -1.06 42.39
N HIS A 92 -24.08 -1.23 43.08
CA HIS A 92 -22.80 -1.60 42.46
C HIS A 92 -22.34 -2.97 43.01
N TYR A 93 -23.14 -3.99 42.67
CA TYR A 93 -22.98 -5.40 43.06
C TYR A 93 -23.30 -5.70 44.54
N GLY A 94 -23.32 -4.71 45.45
CA GLY A 94 -23.73 -4.90 46.85
C GLY A 94 -25.19 -4.54 47.13
N TRP A 95 -25.89 -5.44 47.83
CA TRP A 95 -27.21 -5.20 48.44
C TRP A 95 -27.20 -5.43 49.96
N PRO A 96 -28.18 -4.89 50.72
CA PRO A 96 -28.19 -4.92 52.18
C PRO A 96 -28.19 -6.32 52.78
N ALA A 97 -27.62 -6.44 53.99
CA ALA A 97 -27.71 -7.67 54.77
C ALA A 97 -29.17 -8.03 55.07
N GLY A 98 -29.50 -9.32 54.99
CA GLY A 98 -30.85 -9.82 55.24
C GLY A 98 -31.84 -9.68 54.09
N VAL A 99 -31.38 -9.53 52.84
CA VAL A 99 -32.16 -9.81 51.62
C VAL A 99 -31.24 -10.45 50.56
N SER A 100 -31.75 -11.48 49.88
CA SER A 100 -31.13 -12.18 48.74
C SER A 100 -31.84 -11.82 47.44
N LEU A 101 -31.18 -12.01 46.29
CA LEU A 101 -31.70 -11.66 44.96
C LEU A 101 -33.10 -12.27 44.67
N PHE A 102 -33.34 -13.50 45.12
CA PHE A 102 -34.59 -14.23 44.89
C PHE A 102 -35.62 -14.10 46.04
N ASP A 103 -35.36 -13.27 47.05
CA ASP A 103 -36.35 -12.99 48.08
C ASP A 103 -37.55 -12.22 47.54
N ARG A 104 -38.72 -12.48 48.14
CA ARG A 104 -40.02 -11.97 47.66
C ARG A 104 -40.11 -10.45 47.63
N ASP A 105 -39.36 -9.77 48.49
CA ASP A 105 -39.35 -8.33 48.66
C ASP A 105 -38.17 -7.64 47.96
N PHE A 106 -37.16 -8.35 47.43
CA PHE A 106 -35.97 -7.77 46.78
C PHE A 106 -36.32 -6.66 45.77
N VAL A 107 -37.21 -6.97 44.83
CA VAL A 107 -37.69 -6.04 43.79
C VAL A 107 -38.35 -4.80 44.39
N SER A 108 -39.21 -4.96 45.40
CA SER A 108 -39.90 -3.85 46.07
C SER A 108 -38.99 -3.02 46.97
N ARG A 109 -38.03 -3.66 47.66
CA ARG A 109 -37.08 -3.04 48.57
C ARG A 109 -36.07 -2.19 47.80
N PHE A 110 -35.55 -2.74 46.69
CA PHE A 110 -34.70 -2.02 45.75
C PHE A 110 -35.42 -0.83 45.10
N ALA A 111 -36.66 -1.02 44.63
CA ALA A 111 -37.45 0.07 44.06
C ALA A 111 -37.76 1.18 45.09
N ALA A 112 -38.06 0.81 46.34
CA ALA A 112 -38.25 1.77 47.43
C ALA A 112 -36.97 2.57 47.73
N PHE A 113 -35.81 1.91 47.80
CA PHE A 113 -34.50 2.57 47.96
C PHE A 113 -34.22 3.54 46.80
N CYS A 114 -34.41 3.11 45.55
CA CYS A 114 -34.20 3.94 44.37
C CYS A 114 -35.12 5.17 44.34
N GLY A 115 -36.41 5.01 44.68
CA GLY A 115 -37.35 6.12 44.78
C GLY A 115 -37.02 7.10 45.91
N ALA A 116 -36.63 6.60 47.09
CA ALA A 116 -36.24 7.43 48.22
C ALA A 116 -34.95 8.22 47.96
N LEU A 117 -33.94 7.58 47.34
CA LEU A 117 -32.73 8.23 46.88
C LEU A 117 -33.02 9.31 45.83
N ALA A 118 -33.81 8.98 44.79
CA ALA A 118 -34.16 9.94 43.75
C ALA A 118 -34.93 11.14 44.33
N HIS A 119 -35.80 10.92 45.32
CA HIS A 119 -36.50 12.01 46.03
C HIS A 119 -35.53 12.87 46.86
N PHE A 120 -34.56 12.26 47.55
CA PHE A 120 -33.50 12.97 48.28
C PHE A 120 -32.59 13.79 47.35
N LEU A 121 -32.29 13.28 46.16
CA LEU A 121 -31.41 13.91 45.19
C LEU A 121 -32.08 14.98 44.31
N ALA A 122 -33.37 14.85 43.99
CA ALA A 122 -34.08 15.76 43.10
C ALA A 122 -33.90 17.28 43.37
N PRO A 123 -33.85 17.77 44.63
CA PRO A 123 -33.62 19.19 44.93
C PRO A 123 -32.24 19.73 44.52
N TRP A 124 -31.22 18.86 44.43
CA TRP A 124 -29.85 19.25 44.08
C TRP A 124 -29.66 19.48 42.58
N TYR A 125 -30.49 18.83 41.74
CA TYR A 125 -30.37 18.88 40.29
C TYR A 125 -31.26 19.97 39.69
N GLN A 126 -30.65 20.94 39.00
CA GLN A 126 -31.38 21.91 38.16
C GLN A 126 -31.76 21.31 36.80
N GLN A 127 -30.89 20.47 36.25
CA GLN A 127 -31.10 19.73 34.99
C GLN A 127 -31.68 18.33 35.26
N ALA A 128 -31.87 17.52 34.22
CA ALA A 128 -32.25 16.13 34.37
C ALA A 128 -31.12 15.30 35.03
N PRO A 129 -31.34 14.66 36.19
CA PRO A 129 -30.35 13.74 36.76
C PRO A 129 -30.23 12.47 35.91
N VAL A 130 -29.07 11.82 35.97
CA VAL A 130 -28.81 10.53 35.32
C VAL A 130 -28.59 9.47 36.39
N TYR A 131 -29.37 8.39 36.34
CA TYR A 131 -29.28 7.25 37.25
C TYR A 131 -28.97 5.96 36.48
N SER A 132 -28.11 5.12 37.05
CA SER A 132 -27.88 3.74 36.64
C SER A 132 -28.37 2.84 37.79
N PRO A 133 -29.61 2.29 37.75
CA PRO A 133 -30.16 1.60 38.91
C PRO A 133 -29.30 0.40 39.34
N MET A 134 -29.03 -0.52 38.42
CA MET A 134 -28.18 -1.69 38.63
C MET A 134 -26.97 -1.57 37.71
N ASN A 135 -25.74 -1.74 38.21
CA ASN A 135 -24.59 -1.87 37.32
C ASN A 135 -24.54 -3.27 36.70
N GLU A 136 -24.14 -3.34 35.43
CA GLU A 136 -23.85 -4.55 34.67
C GLU A 136 -24.74 -5.77 34.97
N ILE A 137 -26.04 -5.68 34.63
CA ILE A 137 -27.00 -6.77 34.85
C ILE A 137 -26.49 -8.10 34.27
N SER A 138 -25.86 -8.08 33.10
CA SER A 138 -25.33 -9.27 32.45
C SER A 138 -24.05 -9.78 33.12
N PHE A 139 -23.15 -8.90 33.56
CA PHE A 139 -21.96 -9.29 34.34
C PHE A 139 -22.33 -9.89 35.70
N VAL A 140 -23.26 -9.28 36.45
CA VAL A 140 -23.73 -9.80 37.74
C VAL A 140 -24.37 -11.18 37.56
N SER A 141 -25.20 -11.35 36.51
CA SER A 141 -25.83 -12.64 36.21
C SER A 141 -24.80 -13.74 35.88
N TRP A 142 -23.78 -13.41 35.10
CA TRP A 142 -22.66 -14.31 34.82
C TRP A 142 -21.82 -14.59 36.07
N GLY A 143 -21.47 -13.55 36.83
CA GLY A 143 -20.68 -13.61 38.05
C GLY A 143 -21.31 -14.49 39.13
N ILE A 144 -22.65 -14.47 39.26
CA ILE A 144 -23.39 -15.41 40.11
C ILE A 144 -23.17 -16.85 39.62
N SER A 145 -23.33 -17.12 38.32
CA SER A 145 -23.19 -18.48 37.75
C SER A 145 -21.77 -19.06 37.82
N VAL A 146 -20.73 -18.23 37.96
CA VAL A 146 -19.33 -18.65 38.17
C VAL A 146 -18.85 -18.52 39.62
N GLY A 147 -19.71 -18.10 40.55
CA GLY A 147 -19.39 -17.97 41.98
C GLY A 147 -18.59 -16.73 42.40
N LEU A 148 -18.49 -15.71 41.54
CA LEU A 148 -17.89 -14.41 41.85
C LEU A 148 -18.76 -13.60 42.83
N PHE A 149 -20.09 -13.72 42.71
CA PHE A 149 -21.06 -13.08 43.59
C PHE A 149 -21.86 -14.14 44.37
N ALA A 150 -21.85 -14.05 45.69
CA ALA A 150 -22.58 -14.98 46.55
C ALA A 150 -24.11 -14.73 46.44
N CYS A 151 -24.86 -15.73 45.97
CA CYS A 151 -26.31 -15.72 45.95
C CYS A 151 -26.86 -17.05 46.50
N GLU A 152 -27.71 -16.98 47.52
CA GLU A 152 -28.39 -18.16 48.07
C GLU A 152 -29.66 -18.49 47.27
N ALA A 153 -30.02 -19.78 47.25
CA ALA A 153 -31.30 -20.30 46.72
C ALA A 153 -31.63 -19.96 45.25
N ILE A 154 -30.64 -19.98 44.36
CA ILE A 154 -30.81 -19.76 42.92
C ILE A 154 -31.70 -20.88 42.29
N PRO A 155 -32.66 -20.55 41.39
CA PRO A 155 -33.42 -21.56 40.65
C PRO A 155 -32.60 -22.31 39.58
N GLU A 156 -32.59 -23.64 39.67
CA GLU A 156 -32.11 -24.54 38.61
C GLU A 156 -33.12 -24.64 37.44
N PRO A 157 -32.70 -24.90 36.18
CA PRO A 157 -31.35 -25.28 35.75
C PRO A 157 -30.53 -24.17 35.06
N ASP A 158 -31.07 -22.94 34.92
CA ASP A 158 -30.36 -21.80 34.32
C ASP A 158 -30.23 -20.67 35.34
N GLN A 159 -29.17 -20.76 36.14
CA GLN A 159 -28.88 -19.80 37.20
C GLN A 159 -28.65 -18.38 36.66
N ALA A 160 -28.08 -18.26 35.46
CA ALA A 160 -27.71 -16.98 34.86
C ALA A 160 -28.92 -16.24 34.28
N ASP A 161 -29.78 -16.91 33.49
CA ASP A 161 -31.01 -16.27 32.98
C ASP A 161 -32.01 -15.99 34.11
N ALA A 162 -32.11 -16.87 35.12
CA ALA A 162 -32.94 -16.64 36.30
C ALA A 162 -32.51 -15.37 37.07
N ALA A 163 -31.20 -15.19 37.30
CA ALA A 163 -30.65 -13.98 37.92
C ALA A 163 -30.90 -12.74 37.03
N LYS A 164 -30.67 -12.86 35.72
CA LYS A 164 -30.86 -11.77 34.74
C LYS A 164 -32.31 -11.27 34.72
N GLN A 165 -33.28 -12.18 34.65
CA GLN A 165 -34.70 -11.81 34.70
C GLN A 165 -35.07 -11.10 36.02
N GLN A 166 -34.54 -11.55 37.16
CA GLN A 166 -34.85 -10.96 38.47
C GLN A 166 -34.21 -9.57 38.64
N LEU A 167 -32.97 -9.39 38.20
CA LEU A 167 -32.29 -8.10 38.15
C LEU A 167 -32.99 -7.11 37.18
N VAL A 168 -33.52 -7.59 36.05
CA VAL A 168 -34.36 -6.77 35.15
C VAL A 168 -35.67 -6.36 35.83
N ARG A 169 -36.37 -7.26 36.54
CA ARG A 169 -37.60 -6.91 37.30
C ARG A 169 -37.32 -5.84 38.34
N ALA A 170 -36.24 -5.99 39.11
CA ALA A 170 -35.79 -5.01 40.08
C ALA A 170 -35.47 -3.66 39.40
N THR A 171 -34.77 -3.68 38.27
CA THR A 171 -34.42 -2.48 37.49
C THR A 171 -35.66 -1.77 36.93
N LEU A 172 -36.61 -2.48 36.33
CA LEU A 172 -37.85 -1.89 35.80
C LEU A 172 -38.67 -1.21 36.90
N ALA A 173 -38.85 -1.89 38.05
CA ALA A 173 -39.54 -1.33 39.21
C ALA A 173 -38.81 -0.10 39.79
N ALA A 174 -37.47 -0.13 39.85
CA ALA A 174 -36.66 1.01 40.23
C ALA A 174 -36.79 2.20 39.27
N CYS A 175 -36.87 1.95 37.96
CA CYS A 175 -37.06 3.00 36.95
C CYS A 175 -38.39 3.75 37.15
N ASP A 176 -39.51 3.03 37.34
CA ASP A 176 -40.80 3.66 37.62
C ASP A 176 -40.81 4.38 38.97
N ALA A 177 -40.12 3.86 40.00
CA ALA A 177 -39.97 4.54 41.30
C ALA A 177 -39.11 5.82 41.21
N ILE A 178 -38.04 5.82 40.42
CA ILE A 178 -37.19 6.98 40.14
C ILE A 178 -38.01 8.05 39.41
N TRP A 179 -38.77 7.71 38.36
CA TRP A 179 -39.62 8.67 37.65
C TRP A 179 -40.80 9.19 38.47
N LEU A 180 -41.30 8.42 39.43
CA LEU A 180 -42.31 8.88 40.38
C LEU A 180 -41.74 9.93 41.36
N ALA A 181 -40.46 9.83 41.70
CA ALA A 181 -39.76 10.78 42.56
C ALA A 181 -39.23 12.02 41.80
N ASP A 182 -38.68 11.83 40.61
CA ASP A 182 -38.26 12.89 39.69
C ASP A 182 -38.56 12.52 38.22
N PRO A 183 -39.64 13.06 37.62
CA PRO A 183 -40.02 12.76 36.23
C PRO A 183 -39.06 13.36 35.19
N ARG A 184 -38.01 14.10 35.60
CA ARG A 184 -36.93 14.57 34.71
C ARG A 184 -35.87 13.50 34.46
N ALA A 185 -35.82 12.46 35.29
CA ALA A 185 -34.71 11.52 35.36
C ALA A 185 -34.43 10.77 34.04
N ARG A 186 -33.14 10.63 33.72
CA ARG A 186 -32.60 9.81 32.63
C ARG A 186 -32.03 8.52 33.18
N LEU A 187 -32.10 7.45 32.39
CA LEU A 187 -31.70 6.11 32.81
C LEU A 187 -30.53 5.62 31.95
N LEU A 188 -29.44 5.22 32.61
CA LEU A 188 -28.24 4.67 32.02
C LEU A 188 -28.10 3.20 32.40
N HIS A 189 -28.12 2.29 31.44
CA HIS A 189 -27.93 0.86 31.69
C HIS A 189 -26.57 0.42 31.18
N CYS A 190 -25.60 0.31 32.09
CA CYS A 190 -24.27 -0.22 31.78
C CYS A 190 -24.27 -1.75 31.69
N ASP A 191 -23.53 -2.30 30.73
CA ASP A 191 -23.17 -3.73 30.65
C ASP A 191 -21.87 -3.88 29.82
N PRO A 192 -21.09 -4.96 29.99
CA PRO A 192 -19.83 -5.16 29.28
C PRO A 192 -20.05 -5.56 27.82
N LEU A 193 -19.24 -4.99 26.93
CA LEU A 193 -19.30 -5.27 25.49
C LEU A 193 -18.14 -6.21 25.10
N ILE A 194 -18.46 -7.42 24.67
CA ILE A 194 -17.49 -8.53 24.52
C ILE A 194 -17.49 -9.12 23.10
N HIS A 195 -16.35 -9.68 22.70
CA HIS A 195 -16.24 -10.44 21.46
C HIS A 195 -15.42 -11.72 21.67
N ILE A 196 -16.06 -12.87 21.48
CA ILE A 196 -15.48 -14.19 21.71
C ILE A 196 -15.29 -14.86 20.35
N VAL A 197 -14.10 -15.40 20.11
CA VAL A 197 -13.75 -16.08 18.84
C VAL A 197 -13.72 -17.60 19.05
N PRO A 198 -14.11 -18.42 18.07
CA PRO A 198 -14.07 -19.87 18.23
C PRO A 198 -12.64 -20.41 18.29
N ASP A 199 -12.47 -21.53 19.01
CA ASP A 199 -11.30 -22.40 18.87
C ASP A 199 -11.26 -22.97 17.44
N PRO A 200 -10.22 -22.68 16.63
CA PRO A 200 -10.11 -23.20 15.27
C PRO A 200 -9.94 -24.73 15.18
N ALA A 201 -9.68 -25.41 16.30
CA ALA A 201 -9.61 -26.88 16.39
C ALA A 201 -10.95 -27.56 16.72
N ASP A 202 -11.96 -26.83 17.22
CA ASP A 202 -13.30 -27.38 17.53
C ASP A 202 -14.43 -26.66 16.78
N PRO A 203 -15.00 -27.26 15.72
CA PRO A 203 -16.17 -26.71 15.02
C PRO A 203 -17.42 -26.49 15.87
N ALA A 204 -17.57 -27.11 17.05
CA ALA A 204 -18.67 -26.82 17.97
C ALA A 204 -18.48 -25.48 18.72
N SER A 205 -17.24 -25.02 18.85
CA SER A 205 -16.86 -23.76 19.51
C SER A 205 -17.47 -22.52 18.81
N ASP A 206 -17.74 -22.59 17.50
CA ASP A 206 -18.39 -21.53 16.71
C ASP A 206 -19.83 -21.23 17.14
N VAL A 207 -20.60 -22.25 17.56
CA VAL A 207 -21.95 -22.02 18.09
C VAL A 207 -21.85 -21.44 19.50
N LEU A 208 -21.01 -22.01 20.36
CA LEU A 208 -20.84 -21.58 21.74
C LEU A 208 -20.31 -20.15 21.87
N ALA A 209 -19.35 -19.75 21.04
CA ALA A 209 -18.79 -18.40 21.00
C ALA A 209 -19.86 -17.36 20.61
N ARG A 210 -20.75 -17.69 19.65
CA ARG A 210 -21.86 -16.83 19.23
C ARG A 210 -22.93 -16.73 20.31
N ASP A 211 -23.37 -17.86 20.85
CA ASP A 211 -24.38 -17.90 21.91
C ASP A 211 -23.91 -17.10 23.14
N MET A 212 -22.64 -17.24 23.54
CA MET A 212 -22.03 -16.46 24.62
C MET A 212 -21.91 -14.97 24.26
N CYS A 213 -21.52 -14.60 23.04
CA CYS A 213 -21.56 -13.21 22.59
C CYS A 213 -22.97 -12.61 22.70
N ASP A 214 -24.01 -13.32 22.26
CA ASP A 214 -25.38 -12.82 22.32
C ASP A 214 -25.92 -12.66 23.76
N THR A 215 -25.28 -13.26 24.78
CA THR A 215 -25.69 -13.05 26.18
C THR A 215 -25.58 -11.60 26.66
N GLN A 216 -24.67 -10.80 26.07
CA GLN A 216 -24.45 -9.40 26.44
C GLN A 216 -25.66 -8.50 26.08
N TYR A 217 -26.40 -8.85 25.02
CA TYR A 217 -27.56 -8.07 24.57
C TYR A 217 -28.85 -8.38 25.35
N GLN A 218 -28.88 -9.51 26.08
CA GLN A 218 -30.11 -10.02 26.69
C GLN A 218 -30.73 -9.06 27.71
N ALA A 219 -29.93 -8.40 28.55
CA ALA A 219 -30.47 -7.47 29.55
C ALA A 219 -31.12 -6.23 28.90
N TRP A 220 -30.46 -5.63 27.90
CA TRP A 220 -31.02 -4.51 27.14
C TRP A 220 -32.24 -4.92 26.29
N ASP A 221 -32.25 -6.14 25.73
CA ASP A 221 -33.41 -6.68 25.02
C ASP A 221 -34.59 -6.96 25.97
N MET A 222 -34.34 -7.42 27.20
CA MET A 222 -35.39 -7.56 28.22
C MET A 222 -35.92 -6.20 28.68
N LEU A 223 -35.04 -5.24 29.01
CA LEU A 223 -35.42 -3.89 29.42
C LEU A 223 -36.23 -3.15 28.34
N SER A 224 -35.89 -3.35 27.06
CA SER A 224 -36.60 -2.76 25.92
C SER A 224 -37.86 -3.52 25.49
N GLY A 225 -38.15 -4.69 26.07
CA GLY A 225 -39.32 -5.52 25.75
C GLY A 225 -39.20 -6.36 24.46
N ARG A 226 -37.98 -6.51 23.93
CA ARG A 226 -37.66 -7.36 22.77
C ARG A 226 -37.53 -8.84 23.12
N ARG A 227 -37.03 -9.13 24.33
CA ARG A 227 -36.96 -10.47 24.95
C ARG A 227 -37.81 -10.46 26.22
N ASN A 228 -38.43 -11.60 26.57
CA ASN A 228 -39.23 -11.77 27.79
C ASN A 228 -40.19 -10.58 28.09
N PRO A 229 -41.10 -10.20 27.17
CA PRO A 229 -41.98 -9.04 27.34
C PRO A 229 -42.92 -9.13 28.55
N GLU A 230 -43.15 -10.33 29.09
CA GLU A 230 -43.88 -10.57 30.33
C GLU A 230 -43.21 -9.99 31.58
N LEU A 231 -41.94 -9.57 31.49
CA LEU A 231 -41.25 -8.79 32.54
C LEU A 231 -41.73 -7.34 32.63
N GLY A 232 -42.49 -6.84 31.64
CA GLY A 232 -42.96 -5.45 31.56
C GLY A 232 -42.01 -4.48 30.86
N GLY A 233 -40.95 -5.00 30.24
CA GLY A 233 -39.97 -4.21 29.49
C GLY A 233 -40.57 -3.45 28.31
N ALA A 234 -40.01 -2.29 28.00
CA ALA A 234 -40.45 -1.41 26.92
C ALA A 234 -39.33 -0.42 26.54
N LEU A 235 -39.30 0.01 25.28
CA LEU A 235 -38.25 0.89 24.74
C LEU A 235 -38.06 2.24 25.49
N ARG A 236 -38.99 2.63 26.37
CA ARG A 236 -38.84 3.78 27.29
C ARG A 236 -37.77 3.57 28.38
N TYR A 237 -37.60 2.34 28.86
CA TYR A 237 -36.69 2.04 29.96
C TYR A 237 -35.23 2.01 29.50
N LEU A 238 -34.98 1.51 28.29
CA LEU A 238 -33.68 1.58 27.62
C LEU A 238 -33.49 2.99 27.00
N ASP A 239 -33.17 3.96 27.84
CA ASP A 239 -33.02 5.38 27.51
C ASP A 239 -31.59 5.72 27.02
N LEU A 240 -30.58 5.51 27.87
CA LEU A 240 -29.15 5.60 27.54
C LEU A 240 -28.49 4.23 27.74
N ILE A 241 -27.60 3.85 26.83
CA ILE A 241 -26.83 2.59 26.92
C ILE A 241 -25.42 2.92 27.39
N GLY A 242 -25.01 2.33 28.51
CA GLY A 242 -23.63 2.34 29.00
C GLY A 242 -22.89 1.12 28.49
N ILE A 243 -21.69 1.33 27.97
CA ILE A 243 -20.84 0.30 27.40
C ILE A 243 -19.55 0.22 28.21
N ASN A 244 -19.27 -0.93 28.77
CA ASN A 244 -18.06 -1.17 29.55
C ASN A 244 -17.06 -1.98 28.70
N TYR A 245 -15.88 -1.43 28.45
CA TYR A 245 -14.90 -2.02 27.53
C TYR A 245 -13.46 -1.75 27.96
N TYR A 246 -12.79 -2.84 28.34
CA TYR A 246 -11.40 -2.91 28.76
C TYR A 246 -10.56 -3.70 27.74
N HIS A 247 -9.26 -3.75 27.97
CA HIS A 247 -8.27 -4.31 27.06
C HIS A 247 -8.42 -5.83 26.80
N ASP A 248 -9.05 -6.53 27.73
CA ASP A 248 -9.26 -7.98 27.80
C ASP A 248 -10.69 -8.45 27.50
N ASN A 249 -11.60 -7.56 27.07
CA ASN A 249 -12.97 -7.87 26.62
C ASN A 249 -13.08 -8.81 25.38
N GLN A 250 -11.97 -9.39 24.90
CA GLN A 250 -11.95 -10.30 23.76
C GLN A 250 -11.02 -11.49 23.97
N TRP A 251 -11.54 -12.71 23.78
CA TRP A 251 -10.83 -13.96 24.07
C TRP A 251 -11.29 -15.12 23.15
N GLU A 252 -10.52 -16.20 23.12
CA GLU A 252 -10.85 -17.44 22.41
C GLU A 252 -11.69 -18.38 23.28
N GLN A 253 -12.75 -18.95 22.70
CA GLN A 253 -13.69 -19.83 23.37
C GLN A 253 -13.06 -21.19 23.72
N GLY A 254 -13.25 -21.64 24.96
CA GLY A 254 -12.75 -22.92 25.45
C GLY A 254 -11.34 -22.84 26.04
N SER A 255 -10.37 -22.26 25.32
CA SER A 255 -9.04 -21.97 25.88
C SER A 255 -9.05 -20.79 26.85
N ASN A 256 -9.98 -19.84 26.67
CA ASN A 256 -10.02 -18.53 27.31
C ASN A 256 -8.75 -17.70 27.08
N GLN A 257 -7.99 -17.98 26.00
CA GLN A 257 -6.81 -17.19 25.67
C GLN A 257 -7.22 -15.76 25.31
N ARG A 258 -6.72 -14.78 26.07
CA ARG A 258 -6.93 -13.35 25.82
C ARG A 258 -6.36 -12.97 24.45
N LEU A 259 -7.17 -12.36 23.60
CA LEU A 259 -6.69 -11.73 22.37
C LEU A 259 -6.06 -10.39 22.76
N TYR A 260 -4.75 -10.31 22.91
CA TYR A 260 -4.10 -9.08 23.40
C TYR A 260 -4.32 -7.90 22.44
N TRP A 261 -4.87 -6.80 22.95
CA TRP A 261 -5.25 -5.62 22.16
C TRP A 261 -4.12 -5.02 21.32
N HIS A 262 -2.89 -5.04 21.84
CA HIS A 262 -1.70 -4.47 21.22
C HIS A 262 -0.92 -5.48 20.34
N LEU A 263 -1.29 -6.77 20.34
CA LEU A 263 -0.63 -7.81 19.53
C LEU A 263 -1.28 -8.03 18.16
N GLY A 264 -2.34 -7.27 17.82
CA GLY A 264 -2.95 -7.24 16.49
C GLY A 264 -3.41 -8.61 15.97
N ASP A 265 -3.92 -9.47 16.86
CA ASP A 265 -4.58 -10.72 16.47
C ASP A 265 -5.74 -10.38 15.51
N PRO A 266 -5.73 -10.88 14.25
CA PRO A 266 -6.69 -10.50 13.22
C PRO A 266 -8.12 -10.97 13.50
N ARG A 267 -8.32 -11.79 14.55
CA ARG A 267 -9.64 -12.22 15.04
C ARG A 267 -10.28 -11.19 15.99
N ARG A 268 -9.55 -10.17 16.45
CA ARG A 268 -10.12 -9.09 17.26
C ARG A 268 -11.04 -8.20 16.43
N LEU A 269 -12.22 -7.90 16.97
CA LEU A 269 -13.18 -6.98 16.37
C LEU A 269 -12.90 -5.54 16.86
N PRO A 270 -12.71 -4.54 15.97
CA PRO A 270 -12.44 -3.16 16.40
C PRO A 270 -13.61 -2.54 17.18
N LEU A 271 -13.29 -1.78 18.24
CA LEU A 271 -14.30 -1.18 19.12
C LEU A 271 -15.31 -0.32 18.36
N HIS A 272 -14.87 0.48 17.36
CA HIS A 272 -15.80 1.31 16.58
C HIS A 272 -16.90 0.50 15.88
N GLN A 273 -16.61 -0.73 15.45
CA GLN A 273 -17.58 -1.62 14.82
C GLN A 273 -18.55 -2.20 15.85
N MET A 274 -18.05 -2.59 17.03
CA MET A 274 -18.88 -3.05 18.14
C MET A 274 -19.83 -1.93 18.61
N LEU A 275 -19.34 -0.70 18.77
CA LEU A 275 -20.16 0.48 19.09
C LEU A 275 -21.21 0.77 18.00
N GLN A 276 -20.83 0.66 16.72
CA GLN A 276 -21.76 0.85 15.60
C GLN A 276 -22.85 -0.23 15.58
N GLN A 277 -22.53 -1.50 15.88
CA GLN A 277 -23.50 -2.60 15.98
C GLN A 277 -24.53 -2.35 17.11
N VAL A 278 -24.10 -1.90 18.30
CA VAL A 278 -25.02 -1.54 19.39
C VAL A 278 -25.92 -0.38 18.99
N TRP A 279 -25.35 0.68 18.41
CA TRP A 279 -26.12 1.84 17.96
C TRP A 279 -27.14 1.46 16.87
N GLN A 280 -26.73 0.68 15.87
CA GLN A 280 -27.63 0.14 14.84
C GLN A 280 -28.76 -0.70 15.45
N ARG A 281 -28.43 -1.61 16.39
CA ARG A 281 -29.39 -2.51 17.06
C ARG A 281 -30.46 -1.76 17.84
N TYR A 282 -30.11 -0.70 18.58
CA TYR A 282 -31.04 -0.06 19.53
C TYR A 282 -31.52 1.35 19.15
N GLN A 283 -30.81 2.07 18.28
CA GLN A 283 -31.08 3.48 17.95
C GLN A 283 -31.18 4.35 19.22
N ARG A 284 -30.26 4.12 20.17
CA ARG A 284 -30.14 4.85 21.44
C ARG A 284 -28.78 5.54 21.57
N PRO A 285 -28.70 6.66 22.32
CA PRO A 285 -27.43 7.29 22.61
C PRO A 285 -26.56 6.38 23.46
N LEU A 286 -25.27 6.31 23.12
CA LEU A 286 -24.28 5.48 23.78
C LEU A 286 -23.38 6.30 24.68
N LEU A 287 -22.93 5.71 25.79
CA LEU A 287 -21.83 6.19 26.62
C LEU A 287 -20.81 5.06 26.71
N LEU A 288 -19.53 5.33 26.43
CA LEU A 288 -18.46 4.43 26.85
C LEU A 288 -18.29 4.64 28.36
N ALA A 289 -19.02 3.85 29.16
CA ALA A 289 -19.34 4.13 30.56
C ALA A 289 -18.26 3.63 31.54
N GLU A 290 -17.45 2.68 31.11
CA GLU A 290 -16.23 2.26 31.80
C GLU A 290 -15.13 1.87 30.82
N THR A 291 -13.92 2.42 31.01
CA THR A 291 -12.70 1.97 30.34
C THR A 291 -11.44 2.46 31.06
N SER A 292 -10.42 1.60 31.16
CA SER A 292 -9.03 1.94 31.50
C SER A 292 -8.08 0.77 31.16
N HIS A 293 -6.79 0.91 31.49
CA HIS A 293 -5.76 -0.13 31.40
C HIS A 293 -5.00 -0.21 32.74
N VAL A 294 -4.38 -1.35 33.04
CA VAL A 294 -3.56 -1.54 34.26
C VAL A 294 -2.08 -1.25 34.00
N GLY A 295 -1.35 -0.77 35.00
CA GLY A 295 0.11 -0.62 34.95
C GLY A 295 0.62 0.33 33.86
N SER A 296 1.51 -0.15 33.00
CA SER A 296 1.99 0.55 31.81
C SER A 296 1.00 0.45 30.64
N GLY A 297 1.08 1.36 29.67
CA GLY A 297 0.21 1.35 28.48
C GLY A 297 -1.09 2.16 28.59
N ARG A 298 -1.43 2.69 29.78
CA ARG A 298 -2.59 3.58 30.01
C ARG A 298 -2.69 4.75 29.02
N GLY A 299 -1.55 5.40 28.70
CA GLY A 299 -1.51 6.48 27.70
C GLY A 299 -1.77 6.02 26.26
N ALA A 300 -1.25 4.85 25.87
CA ALA A 300 -1.51 4.27 24.56
C ALA A 300 -2.98 3.81 24.43
N TRP A 301 -3.51 3.15 25.48
CA TRP A 301 -4.91 2.72 25.55
C TRP A 301 -5.89 3.87 25.35
N ILE A 302 -5.70 5.00 26.04
CA ILE A 302 -6.67 6.10 25.92
C ILE A 302 -6.61 6.84 24.59
N SER A 303 -5.44 6.79 23.93
CA SER A 303 -5.25 7.30 22.57
C SER A 303 -5.99 6.42 21.55
N GLU A 304 -5.90 5.09 21.69
CA GLU A 304 -6.65 4.11 20.91
C GLU A 304 -8.17 4.26 21.11
N ILE A 305 -8.64 4.34 22.37
CA ILE A 305 -10.06 4.55 22.70
C ILE A 305 -10.60 5.84 22.04
N ALA A 306 -9.84 6.93 22.06
CA ALA A 306 -10.25 8.17 21.40
C ALA A 306 -10.32 8.04 19.87
N ALA A 307 -9.40 7.30 19.24
CA ALA A 307 -9.44 7.00 17.81
C ALA A 307 -10.68 6.15 17.44
N GLN A 308 -10.97 5.10 18.20
CA GLN A 308 -12.13 4.22 17.99
C GLN A 308 -13.46 4.98 18.20
N VAL A 309 -13.55 5.86 19.22
CA VAL A 309 -14.74 6.70 19.43
C VAL A 309 -14.91 7.72 18.30
N ALA A 310 -13.83 8.31 17.79
CA ALA A 310 -13.89 9.21 16.63
C ALA A 310 -14.39 8.48 15.37
N GLN A 311 -13.91 7.26 15.11
CA GLN A 311 -14.39 6.42 14.00
C GLN A 311 -15.89 6.11 14.14
N ALA A 312 -16.35 5.74 15.33
CA ALA A 312 -17.77 5.46 15.57
C ALA A 312 -18.65 6.71 15.38
N GLN A 313 -18.22 7.89 15.85
CA GLN A 313 -18.93 9.17 15.66
C GLN A 313 -18.96 9.60 14.18
N LEU A 314 -17.88 9.39 13.42
CA LEU A 314 -17.86 9.62 11.97
C LEU A 314 -18.75 8.61 11.21
N ALA A 315 -18.87 7.38 11.71
CA ALA A 315 -19.77 6.35 11.18
C ALA A 315 -21.24 6.49 11.66
N GLY A 316 -21.60 7.63 12.26
CA GLY A 316 -22.96 8.01 12.64
C GLY A 316 -23.43 7.54 14.02
N ALA A 317 -22.61 6.81 14.79
CA ALA A 317 -23.01 6.32 16.11
C ALA A 317 -23.07 7.45 17.14
N GLN A 318 -24.24 7.61 17.80
CA GLN A 318 -24.49 8.71 18.74
C GLN A 318 -23.83 8.47 20.10
N LEU A 319 -22.50 8.60 20.16
CA LEU A 319 -21.74 8.60 21.41
C LEU A 319 -21.82 9.96 22.11
N LEU A 320 -22.21 9.94 23.39
CA LEU A 320 -22.39 11.12 24.24
C LEU A 320 -21.23 11.37 25.22
N GLY A 321 -20.30 10.42 25.36
CA GLY A 321 -19.14 10.59 26.22
C GLY A 321 -18.24 9.36 26.35
N ILE A 322 -17.15 9.55 27.08
CA ILE A 322 -16.20 8.52 27.53
C ILE A 322 -15.96 8.73 29.02
N CYS A 323 -16.18 7.70 29.83
CA CYS A 323 -15.91 7.68 31.26
C CYS A 323 -14.66 6.85 31.57
N LEU A 324 -13.63 7.53 32.08
CA LEU A 324 -12.44 6.88 32.61
C LEU A 324 -12.79 6.16 33.91
N TYR A 325 -12.74 4.83 33.89
CA TYR A 325 -13.12 4.00 35.02
C TYR A 325 -12.05 2.92 35.29
N PRO A 326 -11.45 2.87 36.50
CA PRO A 326 -11.53 3.90 37.54
C PRO A 326 -10.61 5.10 37.20
N ILE A 327 -10.95 6.30 37.66
CA ILE A 327 -10.13 7.51 37.52
C ILE A 327 -9.02 7.60 38.58
N LEU A 328 -9.25 7.01 39.74
CA LEU A 328 -8.33 6.89 40.87
C LEU A 328 -8.01 5.40 41.05
N ASP A 329 -6.74 5.06 41.30
CA ASP A 329 -6.34 3.65 41.40
C ASP A 329 -7.09 2.86 42.49
N ARG A 330 -7.12 1.55 42.30
CA ARG A 330 -7.80 0.57 43.15
C ARG A 330 -7.00 -0.72 43.30
N PRO A 331 -7.26 -1.51 44.36
CA PRO A 331 -6.83 -2.88 44.41
C PRO A 331 -7.74 -3.83 43.60
N LEU A 332 -7.40 -5.12 43.61
CA LEU A 332 -8.31 -6.20 43.19
C LEU A 332 -9.44 -6.40 44.22
N TRP A 333 -10.54 -7.03 43.80
CA TRP A 333 -11.67 -7.34 44.67
C TRP A 333 -11.39 -8.56 45.54
N GLU A 334 -10.60 -9.50 45.01
CA GLU A 334 -10.18 -10.75 45.63
C GLU A 334 -8.99 -10.55 46.57
N GLU A 335 -8.02 -9.71 46.16
CA GLU A 335 -6.84 -9.36 46.93
C GLU A 335 -6.74 -7.83 47.13
N THR A 336 -7.26 -7.33 48.25
CA THR A 336 -7.24 -5.89 48.58
C THR A 336 -5.85 -5.32 48.87
N THR A 337 -4.81 -6.16 48.95
CA THR A 337 -3.40 -5.75 49.04
C THR A 337 -2.71 -5.53 47.70
N PHE A 338 -3.24 -6.07 46.59
CA PHE A 338 -2.67 -5.91 45.26
C PHE A 338 -3.25 -4.69 44.53
N TRP A 339 -2.45 -3.64 44.34
CA TRP A 339 -2.87 -2.39 43.67
C TRP A 339 -2.63 -2.43 42.17
N THR A 340 -3.68 -2.15 41.40
CA THR A 340 -3.73 -2.43 39.95
C THR A 340 -3.04 -1.38 39.08
N ARG A 341 -2.79 -0.18 39.60
CA ARG A 341 -2.31 0.98 38.84
C ARG A 341 -3.19 1.24 37.61
N SER A 342 -4.49 1.38 37.83
CA SER A 342 -5.52 1.56 36.80
C SER A 342 -6.04 2.99 36.64
N GLY A 343 -5.78 3.87 37.62
CA GLY A 343 -6.25 5.26 37.61
C GLY A 343 -5.49 6.20 36.67
N LEU A 344 -6.00 7.42 36.50
CA LEU A 344 -5.22 8.59 36.06
C LEU A 344 -4.34 9.12 37.21
N TRP A 345 -4.80 8.91 38.45
CA TRP A 345 -3.99 9.06 39.66
C TRP A 345 -3.75 7.70 40.30
N ASP A 346 -2.48 7.38 40.55
CA ASP A 346 -2.08 6.29 41.46
C ASP A 346 -1.96 6.86 42.89
N LEU A 347 -1.90 5.98 43.91
CA LEU A 347 -1.67 6.40 45.30
C LEU A 347 -0.18 6.32 45.70
N ASP A 348 0.29 7.27 46.51
CA ASP A 348 1.64 7.30 47.07
C ASP A 348 1.81 6.33 48.26
N LEU A 349 1.48 5.05 48.06
CA LEU A 349 1.42 4.01 49.12
C LEU A 349 2.72 3.81 49.93
N GLN A 350 3.84 4.38 49.48
CA GLN A 350 5.16 4.32 50.15
C GLN A 350 5.65 5.69 50.64
N GLY A 351 4.90 6.77 50.39
CA GLY A 351 5.21 8.13 50.76
C GLY A 351 4.72 8.54 52.16
N PRO A 352 4.86 9.83 52.52
CA PRO A 352 4.48 10.35 53.83
C PRO A 352 2.96 10.48 54.05
N ASP A 353 2.17 10.51 52.97
CA ASP A 353 0.73 10.33 52.96
C ASP A 353 0.39 9.19 51.99
N PRO A 354 0.12 7.96 52.49
CA PRO A 354 -0.18 6.79 51.65
C PRO A 354 -1.34 6.97 50.68
N TYR A 355 -2.19 7.99 50.87
CA TYR A 355 -3.34 8.30 50.04
C TYR A 355 -3.16 9.61 49.26
N ALA A 356 -1.93 10.12 49.10
CA ALA A 356 -1.65 11.25 48.21
C ALA A 356 -1.78 10.84 46.73
N ARG A 357 -2.31 11.74 45.90
CA ARG A 357 -2.75 11.46 44.52
C ARG A 357 -1.63 11.74 43.52
N LEU A 358 -0.94 10.69 43.08
CA LEU A 358 0.16 10.75 42.11
C LEU A 358 -0.37 10.75 40.68
N LEU A 359 -0.44 11.94 40.06
CA LEU A 359 -0.86 12.07 38.66
C LEU A 359 0.10 11.34 37.71
N GLN A 360 -0.41 10.35 36.99
CA GLN A 360 0.36 9.64 35.97
C GLN A 360 0.52 10.51 34.71
N ARG A 361 1.63 11.25 34.64
CA ARG A 361 1.90 12.24 33.59
C ARG A 361 1.68 11.74 32.16
N PRO A 362 2.14 10.55 31.74
CA PRO A 362 1.96 10.09 30.37
C PRO A 362 0.50 9.84 30.02
N TYR A 363 -0.27 9.29 30.98
CA TYR A 363 -1.72 9.12 30.86
C TYR A 363 -2.44 10.48 30.83
N ALA A 364 -2.01 11.44 31.66
CA ALA A 364 -2.53 12.80 31.68
C ALA A 364 -2.30 13.56 30.36
N ASP A 365 -1.13 13.42 29.76
CA ASP A 365 -0.81 14.09 28.51
C ASP A 365 -1.43 13.38 27.29
N ALA A 366 -1.54 12.04 27.31
CA ALA A 366 -2.36 11.29 26.36
C ALA A 366 -3.84 11.71 26.41
N LEU A 367 -4.42 11.83 27.61
CA LEU A 367 -5.80 12.30 27.80
C LEU A 367 -6.00 13.70 27.23
N ARG A 368 -5.05 14.63 27.45
CA ARG A 368 -5.10 15.99 26.87
C ARG A 368 -5.02 15.99 25.34
N GLN A 369 -4.26 15.07 24.75
CA GLN A 369 -4.20 14.89 23.30
C GLN A 369 -5.52 14.33 22.75
N ALA A 370 -6.01 13.24 23.35
CA ALA A 370 -7.31 12.61 23.05
C ALA A 370 -8.49 13.60 23.16
N GLN A 371 -8.49 14.45 24.18
CA GLN A 371 -9.49 15.51 24.38
C GLN A 371 -9.49 16.53 23.24
N ARG A 372 -8.32 17.06 22.87
CA ARG A 372 -8.19 18.03 21.76
C ARG A 372 -8.56 17.41 20.42
N PHE A 373 -8.17 16.16 20.20
CA PHE A 373 -8.48 15.39 18.99
C PHE A 373 -9.99 15.21 18.82
N LEU A 374 -10.69 14.65 19.82
CA LEU A 374 -12.15 14.48 19.75
C LEU A 374 -12.90 15.81 19.66
N GLN A 375 -12.47 16.84 20.42
CA GLN A 375 -13.08 18.17 20.32
C GLN A 375 -12.98 18.72 18.89
N HIS A 376 -11.85 18.51 18.20
CA HIS A 376 -11.69 18.95 16.82
C HIS A 376 -12.66 18.22 15.89
N ILE A 377 -12.66 16.87 15.89
CA ILE A 377 -13.58 16.05 15.06
C ILE A 377 -15.05 16.44 15.29
N GLN A 378 -15.48 16.56 16.55
CA GLN A 378 -16.85 16.90 16.92
C GLN A 378 -17.23 18.33 16.49
N SER A 379 -16.31 19.29 16.60
CA SER A 379 -16.54 20.66 16.10
C SER A 379 -16.64 20.74 14.57
N SER A 380 -15.83 19.94 13.86
CA SER A 380 -15.89 19.84 12.40
C SER A 380 -17.21 19.22 11.92
N GLN A 381 -17.74 18.20 12.60
CA GLN A 381 -19.06 17.64 12.30
C GLN A 381 -20.18 18.69 12.52
N GLN A 382 -20.14 19.46 13.62
CA GLN A 382 -21.14 20.50 13.88
C GLN A 382 -21.10 21.65 12.86
N CYS A 383 -19.92 21.99 12.32
CA CYS A 383 -19.81 22.98 11.24
C CYS A 383 -20.38 22.48 9.90
N GLN A 384 -20.43 21.16 9.64
CA GLN A 384 -20.97 20.63 8.39
C GLN A 384 -22.49 20.83 8.24
N GLU A 385 -23.24 21.03 9.33
CA GLU A 385 -24.65 21.47 9.24
C GLU A 385 -24.79 22.93 8.73
N HIS A 386 -23.72 23.74 8.84
CA HIS A 386 -23.70 25.14 8.38
C HIS A 386 -22.35 25.55 7.74
N THR A 387 -22.23 25.21 6.45
CA THR A 387 -21.26 25.69 5.45
C THR A 387 -19.78 25.26 5.56
N MET A 388 -19.31 24.68 4.44
CA MET A 388 -17.95 24.22 4.09
C MET A 388 -17.51 22.85 4.67
N LYS A 389 -17.09 21.95 3.77
CA LYS A 389 -16.41 20.68 4.08
C LYS A 389 -14.93 20.95 4.43
N PRO A 390 -14.27 20.12 5.25
CA PRO A 390 -12.83 20.18 5.42
C PRO A 390 -12.09 19.82 4.12
N PRO A 391 -10.98 20.49 3.76
CA PRO A 391 -10.28 20.28 2.50
C PRO A 391 -9.72 18.86 2.36
N VAL A 392 -9.70 18.35 1.13
CA VAL A 392 -9.21 17.00 0.81
C VAL A 392 -7.68 16.99 0.64
N LEU A 393 -7.04 15.97 1.20
CA LEU A 393 -5.62 15.67 1.02
C LEU A 393 -5.47 14.28 0.39
N ILE A 394 -5.21 14.23 -0.91
CA ILE A 394 -4.88 12.98 -1.61
C ILE A 394 -3.40 12.67 -1.39
N VAL A 395 -3.08 11.44 -0.99
CA VAL A 395 -1.72 11.00 -0.71
C VAL A 395 -1.38 9.78 -1.55
N PHE A 396 -0.36 9.87 -2.40
CA PHE A 396 0.14 8.74 -3.19
C PHE A 396 1.36 8.08 -2.53
N SER A 397 1.24 6.79 -2.18
CA SER A 397 2.21 6.09 -1.33
C SER A 397 2.67 4.75 -1.91
N HIS A 398 4.00 4.57 -2.00
CA HIS A 398 4.64 3.26 -2.22
C HIS A 398 4.67 2.38 -0.95
N LEU A 399 4.23 2.93 0.18
CA LEU A 399 4.15 2.25 1.47
C LEU A 399 2.69 1.95 1.78
N ARG A 400 2.37 0.67 1.97
CA ARG A 400 1.03 0.22 2.39
C ARG A 400 0.78 0.58 3.85
N TRP A 401 -0.43 1.04 4.16
CA TRP A 401 -0.80 1.57 5.47
C TRP A 401 -0.59 0.51 6.57
N GLY A 402 -1.06 -0.71 6.32
CA GLY A 402 -0.97 -1.85 7.24
C GLY A 402 0.34 -2.65 7.22
N PHE A 403 1.39 -2.19 6.53
CA PHE A 403 2.65 -2.93 6.45
C PHE A 403 3.58 -2.61 7.63
N VAL A 404 4.22 -1.44 7.61
CA VAL A 404 5.05 -0.94 8.72
C VAL A 404 4.63 0.48 9.04
N PHE A 405 4.22 0.70 10.28
CA PHE A 405 3.84 2.01 10.80
C PHE A 405 5.09 2.88 10.99
N GLN A 406 5.15 4.01 10.31
CA GLN A 406 6.30 4.89 10.29
C GLN A 406 5.85 6.33 9.94
N ARG A 407 6.77 7.17 9.43
CA ARG A 407 6.55 8.59 9.14
C ARG A 407 5.19 8.91 8.46
N PRO A 408 4.73 8.21 7.40
CA PRO A 408 3.46 8.56 6.75
C PRO A 408 2.27 8.44 7.70
N GLN A 409 2.12 7.31 8.39
CA GLN A 409 1.00 7.10 9.31
C GLN A 409 1.09 8.05 10.52
N GLN A 410 2.31 8.29 11.04
CA GLN A 410 2.56 9.24 12.15
C GLN A 410 2.14 10.68 11.81
N LEU A 411 2.48 11.17 10.61
CA LEU A 411 2.12 12.52 10.15
C LEU A 411 0.66 12.62 9.74
N LEU A 412 0.17 11.70 8.91
CA LEU A 412 -1.17 11.79 8.33
C LEU A 412 -2.27 11.64 9.38
N THR A 413 -2.11 10.78 10.38
CA THR A 413 -3.08 10.66 11.50
C THR A 413 -3.22 11.97 12.29
N ARG A 414 -2.16 12.78 12.34
CA ARG A 414 -2.14 14.09 12.99
C ARG A 414 -2.61 15.23 12.09
N LEU A 415 -2.41 15.11 10.78
CA LEU A 415 -2.93 16.04 9.77
C LEU A 415 -4.42 15.81 9.48
N ALA A 416 -4.94 14.60 9.66
CA ALA A 416 -6.34 14.22 9.43
C ALA A 416 -7.36 14.95 10.33
N LYS A 417 -6.91 15.65 11.38
CA LYS A 417 -7.77 16.61 12.08
C LYS A 417 -8.20 17.77 11.15
N HIS A 418 -7.27 18.29 10.35
CA HIS A 418 -7.49 19.43 9.44
C HIS A 418 -8.01 19.04 8.04
N TYR A 419 -7.71 17.82 7.57
CA TYR A 419 -7.93 17.40 6.19
C TYR A 419 -8.72 16.08 6.11
N ARG A 420 -9.57 15.92 5.08
CA ARG A 420 -10.10 14.61 4.67
C ARG A 420 -9.01 13.89 3.87
N VAL A 421 -8.36 12.88 4.46
CA VAL A 421 -7.18 12.23 3.87
C VAL A 421 -7.59 11.01 3.04
N LEU A 422 -7.25 11.01 1.76
CA LEU A 422 -7.39 9.87 0.85
C LEU A 422 -6.01 9.26 0.58
N PHE A 423 -5.68 8.18 1.28
CA PHE A 423 -4.37 7.53 1.17
C PHE A 423 -4.39 6.44 0.11
N VAL A 424 -3.90 6.75 -1.08
CA VAL A 424 -3.82 5.85 -2.23
C VAL A 424 -2.56 4.98 -2.12
N GLU A 425 -2.75 3.70 -1.85
CA GLU A 425 -1.70 2.69 -1.94
C GLU A 425 -1.35 2.38 -3.41
N GLU A 426 -0.17 1.81 -3.61
CA GLU A 426 0.13 1.07 -4.82
C GLU A 426 -0.93 -0.01 -5.12
N PRO A 427 -1.33 -0.20 -6.39
CA PRO A 427 -2.32 -1.20 -6.75
C PRO A 427 -1.92 -2.62 -6.34
N VAL A 428 -2.91 -3.50 -6.17
CA VAL A 428 -2.73 -4.95 -6.03
C VAL A 428 -3.20 -5.67 -7.28
N TRP A 429 -2.55 -6.77 -7.63
CA TRP A 429 -3.02 -7.64 -8.72
C TRP A 429 -4.28 -8.39 -8.29
N GLN A 430 -5.34 -8.29 -9.09
CA GLN A 430 -6.58 -9.05 -8.93
C GLN A 430 -7.20 -9.27 -10.31
N ALA A 431 -7.40 -10.54 -10.70
CA ALA A 431 -8.05 -10.86 -11.96
C ALA A 431 -9.52 -10.38 -11.99
N GLY A 432 -9.88 -9.58 -12.98
CA GLY A 432 -11.23 -9.04 -13.18
C GLY A 432 -11.20 -7.58 -13.63
N SER A 433 -12.36 -6.92 -13.58
CA SER A 433 -12.44 -5.47 -13.82
C SER A 433 -11.66 -4.70 -12.74
N PRO A 434 -10.93 -3.63 -13.08
CA PRO A 434 -10.30 -2.76 -12.09
C PRO A 434 -11.31 -2.15 -11.12
N GLY A 435 -10.89 -1.94 -9.86
CA GLY A 435 -11.75 -1.44 -8.80
C GLY A 435 -10.97 -0.88 -7.61
N LEU A 436 -11.68 -0.42 -6.59
CA LEU A 436 -11.10 0.11 -5.35
C LEU A 436 -11.60 -0.69 -4.14
N HIS A 437 -10.67 -1.21 -3.35
CA HIS A 437 -10.95 -1.60 -1.97
C HIS A 437 -10.73 -0.37 -1.08
N GLN A 438 -11.69 -0.06 -0.21
CA GLN A 438 -11.60 1.07 0.71
C GLN A 438 -11.63 0.60 2.16
N SER A 439 -10.82 1.21 3.02
CA SER A 439 -10.86 1.01 4.48
C SER A 439 -10.61 2.33 5.21
N SER A 440 -11.12 2.49 6.42
CA SER A 440 -10.96 3.71 7.22
C SER A 440 -10.21 3.45 8.52
N PRO A 441 -8.88 3.20 8.47
CA PRO A 441 -8.12 2.72 9.62
C PRO A 441 -7.92 3.75 10.74
N ALA A 442 -8.23 5.03 10.49
CA ALA A 442 -8.28 6.09 11.49
C ALA A 442 -9.35 7.12 11.12
N ALA A 443 -9.71 7.99 12.06
CA ALA A 443 -10.66 9.08 11.80
C ALA A 443 -10.16 10.00 10.67
N ASN A 444 -11.06 10.43 9.78
CA ASN A 444 -10.79 11.24 8.60
C ASN A 444 -9.73 10.68 7.61
N ILE A 445 -9.30 9.42 7.75
CA ILE A 445 -8.39 8.75 6.81
C ILE A 445 -9.13 7.60 6.14
N THR A 446 -9.25 7.68 4.82
CA THR A 446 -9.67 6.55 3.98
C THR A 446 -8.46 6.06 3.20
N VAL A 447 -8.05 4.82 3.44
CA VAL A 447 -7.07 4.11 2.62
C VAL A 447 -7.79 3.55 1.40
N ILE A 448 -7.34 3.98 0.24
CA ILE A 448 -7.75 3.52 -1.08
C ILE A 448 -6.69 2.52 -1.55
N GLN A 449 -7.06 1.25 -1.68
CA GLN A 449 -6.21 0.22 -2.30
C GLN A 449 -6.84 -0.15 -3.65
N PRO A 450 -6.31 0.38 -4.76
CA PRO A 450 -6.78 -0.02 -6.09
C PRO A 450 -6.42 -1.48 -6.37
N HIS A 451 -7.23 -2.14 -7.18
CA HIS A 451 -6.90 -3.44 -7.76
C HIS A 451 -7.04 -3.40 -9.28
N THR A 452 -6.09 -4.03 -9.98
CA THR A 452 -6.09 -4.16 -11.44
C THR A 452 -5.63 -5.55 -11.87
N ASP A 453 -5.86 -5.90 -13.13
CA ASP A 453 -5.41 -7.14 -13.77
C ASP A 453 -3.95 -7.10 -14.25
N SER A 454 -3.28 -5.94 -14.18
CA SER A 454 -1.86 -5.75 -14.53
C SER A 454 -0.93 -6.30 -13.45
N ASP A 455 -0.04 -7.21 -13.83
CA ASP A 455 0.98 -7.82 -12.97
C ASP A 455 2.15 -6.89 -12.59
N ALA A 456 2.29 -5.76 -13.28
CA ALA A 456 3.35 -4.79 -13.04
C ALA A 456 3.32 -4.19 -11.61
N PRO A 457 4.48 -4.00 -10.95
CA PRO A 457 4.53 -3.53 -9.58
C PRO A 457 4.28 -2.03 -9.44
N GLY A 458 3.52 -1.65 -8.42
CA GLY A 458 3.37 -0.26 -7.98
C GLY A 458 2.67 0.66 -8.99
N PHE A 459 2.97 1.96 -8.93
CA PHE A 459 2.44 2.96 -9.86
C PHE A 459 3.13 2.91 -11.24
N HIS A 460 3.14 1.73 -11.86
CA HIS A 460 3.67 1.49 -13.20
C HIS A 460 2.70 1.99 -14.28
N ASP A 461 3.26 2.36 -15.44
CA ASP A 461 2.51 3.07 -16.51
C ASP A 461 1.37 2.26 -17.12
N SER A 462 1.45 0.92 -17.07
CA SER A 462 0.35 0.01 -17.47
C SER A 462 -0.94 0.22 -16.65
N GLN A 463 -0.84 0.78 -15.45
CA GLN A 463 -1.97 0.94 -14.53
C GLN A 463 -2.49 2.39 -14.45
N ILE A 464 -1.71 3.37 -14.90
CA ILE A 464 -2.02 4.80 -14.72
C ILE A 464 -3.39 5.20 -15.27
N ALA A 465 -3.77 4.74 -16.47
CA ALA A 465 -5.07 5.06 -17.06
C ALA A 465 -6.25 4.49 -16.25
N SER A 466 -6.17 3.22 -15.86
CA SER A 466 -7.16 2.56 -15.00
C SER A 466 -7.27 3.25 -13.64
N LEU A 467 -6.13 3.64 -13.05
CA LEU A 467 -6.07 4.37 -11.79
C LEU A 467 -6.68 5.78 -11.89
N GLN A 468 -6.43 6.52 -12.97
CA GLN A 468 -7.06 7.84 -13.20
C GLN A 468 -8.59 7.71 -13.28
N LEU A 469 -9.11 6.73 -14.02
CA LEU A 469 -10.55 6.46 -14.12
C LEU A 469 -11.18 6.06 -12.78
N LEU A 470 -10.47 5.28 -11.95
CA LEU A 470 -10.95 4.85 -10.63
C LEU A 470 -10.89 5.97 -9.57
N LEU A 471 -9.90 6.86 -9.64
CA LEU A 471 -9.64 7.87 -8.60
C LEU A 471 -10.35 9.21 -8.85
N THR A 472 -10.69 9.55 -10.10
CA THR A 472 -11.39 10.80 -10.42
C THR A 472 -12.75 10.91 -9.69
N PRO A 473 -13.60 9.86 -9.61
CA PRO A 473 -14.89 9.92 -8.91
C PRO A 473 -14.83 9.96 -7.36
N LEU A 474 -13.65 10.16 -6.75
CA LEU A 474 -13.49 10.25 -5.28
C LEU A 474 -13.61 11.69 -4.73
N LEU A 475 -13.73 12.68 -5.63
CA LEU A 475 -13.93 14.10 -5.32
C LEU A 475 -15.29 14.56 -5.88
N ASP A 476 -15.85 15.62 -5.29
CA ASP A 476 -16.91 16.39 -5.98
C ASP A 476 -16.28 17.30 -7.05
N GLU A 477 -17.05 17.68 -8.08
CA GLU A 477 -16.55 18.50 -9.22
C GLU A 477 -15.95 19.86 -8.81
N ASP A 478 -16.36 20.43 -7.66
CA ASP A 478 -15.87 21.70 -7.12
C ASP A 478 -14.67 21.57 -6.13
N GLU A 479 -14.22 20.35 -5.78
CA GLU A 479 -13.15 20.15 -4.79
C GLU A 479 -11.74 20.23 -5.41
N GLN A 480 -10.99 21.32 -5.16
CA GLN A 480 -9.56 21.44 -5.49
C GLN A 480 -8.66 20.84 -4.38
N PRO A 481 -8.15 19.59 -4.51
CA PRO A 481 -7.46 18.90 -3.43
C PRO A 481 -6.05 19.46 -3.16
N LEU A 482 -5.49 19.13 -1.99
CA LEU A 482 -4.05 19.08 -1.80
C LEU A 482 -3.54 17.70 -2.23
N ILE A 483 -2.42 17.63 -2.93
CA ILE A 483 -1.86 16.36 -3.41
C ILE A 483 -0.45 16.16 -2.87
N TRP A 484 -0.24 15.05 -2.17
CA TRP A 484 1.00 14.69 -1.48
C TRP A 484 1.60 13.42 -2.07
N PHE A 485 2.88 13.45 -2.40
CA PHE A 485 3.63 12.30 -2.90
C PHE A 485 4.64 11.77 -1.86
N TYR A 486 4.58 10.47 -1.58
CA TYR A 486 5.68 9.69 -0.97
C TYR A 486 6.44 8.86 -2.01
N THR A 487 6.05 8.91 -3.29
CA THR A 487 6.76 8.27 -4.39
C THR A 487 6.64 9.08 -5.67
N PRO A 488 7.76 9.36 -6.38
CA PRO A 488 7.71 9.98 -7.70
C PRO A 488 6.99 9.12 -8.74
N MET A 489 6.89 7.79 -8.55
CA MET A 489 6.27 6.89 -9.53
C MET A 489 4.80 7.26 -9.82
N ALA A 490 4.08 7.74 -8.82
CA ALA A 490 2.69 8.16 -8.92
C ALA A 490 2.47 9.52 -9.61
N LEU A 491 3.51 10.27 -9.98
CA LEU A 491 3.38 11.60 -10.60
C LEU A 491 2.38 11.68 -11.77
N PRO A 492 2.22 10.68 -12.66
CA PRO A 492 1.20 10.73 -13.72
C PRO A 492 -0.24 10.78 -13.21
N LEU A 493 -0.51 10.34 -11.98
CA LEU A 493 -1.81 10.46 -11.31
C LEU A 493 -2.14 11.87 -10.84
N LEU A 494 -1.24 12.85 -11.04
CA LEU A 494 -1.54 14.27 -10.85
C LEU A 494 -2.50 14.81 -11.93
N THR A 495 -2.48 14.22 -13.12
CA THR A 495 -3.14 14.73 -14.34
C THR A 495 -4.66 15.01 -14.26
N PRO A 496 -5.51 14.16 -13.63
CA PRO A 496 -6.96 14.37 -13.62
C PRO A 496 -7.45 15.34 -12.54
N PHE A 497 -6.55 15.98 -11.77
CA PHE A 497 -6.90 16.83 -10.64
C PHE A 497 -6.44 18.28 -10.86
N ASP A 498 -7.17 19.24 -10.27
CA ASP A 498 -6.76 20.65 -10.18
C ASP A 498 -6.29 20.97 -8.74
N PRO A 499 -4.98 20.81 -8.42
CA PRO A 499 -4.51 20.86 -7.04
C PRO A 499 -4.36 22.30 -6.51
N SER A 500 -5.01 22.55 -5.37
CA SER A 500 -4.75 23.72 -4.52
C SER A 500 -3.28 23.86 -4.14
N LEU A 501 -2.60 22.73 -3.91
CA LEU A 501 -1.16 22.65 -3.57
C LEU A 501 -0.60 21.25 -3.87
N VAL A 502 0.64 21.18 -4.37
CA VAL A 502 1.38 19.92 -4.57
C VAL A 502 2.55 19.81 -3.57
N ILE A 503 2.65 18.67 -2.91
CA ILE A 503 3.63 18.40 -1.84
C ILE A 503 4.42 17.13 -2.18
N TYR A 504 5.74 17.13 -1.95
CA TYR A 504 6.58 15.94 -2.05
C TYR A 504 7.38 15.71 -0.77
N ASP A 505 7.13 14.60 -0.07
CA ASP A 505 7.92 14.19 1.11
C ASP A 505 8.96 13.13 0.72
N CYS A 506 10.16 13.61 0.42
CA CYS A 506 11.34 12.81 0.12
C CYS A 506 11.91 12.24 1.43
N MET A 507 11.23 11.20 1.96
CA MET A 507 11.59 10.58 3.24
C MET A 507 12.83 9.67 3.15
N ASP A 508 13.02 9.01 2.01
CA ASP A 508 14.15 8.11 1.69
C ASP A 508 14.65 8.44 0.27
N GLU A 509 15.94 8.19 0.00
CA GLU A 509 16.49 8.24 -1.37
C GLU A 509 16.09 6.97 -2.14
N LEU A 510 14.83 6.94 -2.61
CA LEU A 510 14.21 5.78 -3.26
C LEU A 510 14.98 5.28 -4.51
N SER A 511 15.84 6.11 -5.10
CA SER A 511 16.67 5.69 -6.24
C SER A 511 17.95 4.91 -5.88
N ALA A 512 18.21 4.69 -4.58
CA ALA A 512 19.38 3.97 -4.06
C ALA A 512 19.07 2.57 -3.49
N PHE A 513 17.90 2.01 -3.78
CA PHE A 513 17.46 0.65 -3.41
C PHE A 513 17.67 -0.36 -4.57
N ARG A 514 17.73 -1.69 -4.34
CA ARG A 514 17.88 -2.70 -5.43
C ARG A 514 16.76 -2.52 -6.45
N ASN A 515 17.14 -2.68 -7.72
CA ASN A 515 16.21 -2.73 -8.84
C ASN A 515 15.30 -1.48 -8.94
N ALA A 516 15.70 -0.34 -8.34
CA ALA A 516 14.92 0.90 -8.39
C ALA A 516 14.66 1.30 -9.85
N PRO A 517 13.39 1.45 -10.28
CA PRO A 517 13.06 1.61 -11.69
C PRO A 517 13.68 2.89 -12.25
N ARG A 518 14.26 2.82 -13.45
CA ARG A 518 15.06 3.91 -14.04
C ARG A 518 14.30 5.25 -14.11
N GLN A 519 12.99 5.14 -14.32
CA GLN A 519 12.00 6.22 -14.37
C GLN A 519 11.89 7.01 -13.04
N LEU A 520 12.23 6.42 -11.89
CA LEU A 520 12.02 7.03 -10.57
C LEU A 520 12.80 8.34 -10.43
N GLN A 521 14.05 8.40 -10.91
CA GLN A 521 14.85 9.62 -10.88
C GLN A 521 14.36 10.69 -11.86
N GLN A 522 13.88 10.30 -13.05
CA GLN A 522 13.27 11.22 -14.01
C GLN A 522 12.00 11.84 -13.41
N ARG A 523 11.15 11.01 -12.79
CA ARG A 523 9.94 11.47 -12.08
C ARG A 523 10.28 12.27 -10.84
N GLU A 524 11.35 11.97 -10.10
CA GLU A 524 11.78 12.79 -8.97
C GLU A 524 12.14 14.20 -9.46
N SER A 525 12.97 14.33 -10.51
CA SER A 525 13.31 15.63 -11.09
C SER A 525 12.07 16.38 -11.63
N ALA A 526 11.11 15.67 -12.21
CA ALA A 526 9.85 16.24 -12.71
C ALA A 526 8.82 16.59 -11.61
N LEU A 527 8.91 15.96 -10.44
CA LEU A 527 8.10 16.23 -9.24
C LEU A 527 8.73 17.36 -8.40
N MET A 528 10.04 17.38 -8.23
CA MET A 528 10.80 18.48 -7.61
C MET A 528 10.60 19.81 -8.33
N THR A 529 10.26 19.79 -9.62
CA THR A 529 9.89 20.98 -10.42
C THR A 529 8.40 21.36 -10.32
N ARG A 530 7.53 20.45 -9.86
CA ARG A 530 6.06 20.63 -9.81
C ARG A 530 5.49 20.80 -8.39
N ALA A 531 6.19 20.36 -7.36
CA ALA A 531 5.77 20.52 -5.97
C ALA A 531 5.92 21.99 -5.54
N ASP A 532 4.91 22.55 -4.90
CA ASP A 532 5.02 23.85 -4.22
C ASP A 532 5.86 23.72 -2.94
N LEU A 533 5.78 22.56 -2.27
CA LEU A 533 6.50 22.25 -1.02
C LEU A 533 7.24 20.91 -1.13
N VAL A 534 8.51 20.89 -0.71
CA VAL A 534 9.30 19.67 -0.57
C VAL A 534 9.71 19.48 0.90
N PHE A 535 9.49 18.29 1.43
CA PHE A 535 9.94 17.87 2.76
C PHE A 535 11.01 16.78 2.64
N THR A 536 11.95 16.72 3.57
CA THR A 536 12.99 15.67 3.62
C THR A 536 13.11 15.02 4.99
N GLY A 537 13.30 13.70 5.02
CA GLY A 537 13.29 12.89 6.24
C GLY A 537 14.55 12.92 7.12
N GLY A 538 15.66 13.49 6.63
CA GLY A 538 16.96 13.50 7.31
C GLY A 538 17.85 14.68 6.93
N SER A 539 18.87 14.96 7.75
CA SER A 539 19.78 16.12 7.56
C SER A 539 20.68 15.94 6.34
N SER A 540 21.26 14.76 6.15
CA SER A 540 22.06 14.43 4.97
C SER A 540 21.22 14.41 3.68
N LEU A 541 19.95 14.00 3.75
CA LEU A 541 19.02 14.04 2.62
C LEU A 541 18.59 15.47 2.27
N TYR A 542 18.34 16.32 3.28
CA TYR A 542 18.14 17.76 3.09
C TYR A 542 19.33 18.40 2.37
N GLU A 543 20.55 18.14 2.82
CA GLU A 543 21.79 18.64 2.21
C GLU A 543 21.93 18.22 0.72
N ALA A 544 21.41 17.04 0.35
CA ALA A 544 21.43 16.53 -1.03
C ALA A 544 20.28 17.03 -1.94
N LYS A 545 19.28 17.74 -1.38
CA LYS A 545 18.06 18.15 -2.10
C LYS A 545 17.75 19.67 -2.01
N ARG A 546 18.23 20.38 -0.98
CA ARG A 546 17.96 21.82 -0.74
C ARG A 546 18.32 22.72 -1.92
N ASP A 547 19.40 22.40 -2.64
CA ASP A 547 19.92 23.21 -3.76
C ASP A 547 19.20 22.88 -5.10
N LYS A 548 18.12 22.07 -5.05
CA LYS A 548 17.32 21.63 -6.21
C LYS A 548 15.90 22.21 -6.27
N HIS A 549 15.40 22.83 -5.19
CA HIS A 549 14.08 23.45 -5.15
C HIS A 549 14.05 24.60 -4.11
N PRO A 550 13.43 25.77 -4.38
CA PRO A 550 13.47 26.92 -3.46
C PRO A 550 12.71 26.73 -2.13
N GLN A 551 11.74 25.81 -2.06
CA GLN A 551 11.00 25.50 -0.83
C GLN A 551 11.24 24.03 -0.42
N VAL A 552 12.40 23.76 0.18
CA VAL A 552 12.77 22.46 0.78
C VAL A 552 12.90 22.64 2.29
N TYR A 553 12.27 21.78 3.08
CA TYR A 553 12.32 21.84 4.54
C TYR A 553 12.74 20.49 5.14
N CYS A 554 13.76 20.54 6.02
CA CYS A 554 14.21 19.37 6.76
C CYS A 554 13.27 19.10 7.94
N PHE A 555 12.62 17.94 7.94
CA PHE A 555 11.87 17.42 9.07
C PHE A 555 12.44 16.05 9.45
N PRO A 556 13.45 15.99 10.34
CA PRO A 556 14.02 14.72 10.79
C PRO A 556 12.98 13.82 11.48
N SER A 557 13.31 12.54 11.62
CA SER A 557 12.52 11.58 12.39
C SER A 557 12.20 12.07 13.82
N SER A 558 10.99 11.76 14.27
CA SER A 558 10.50 11.99 15.63
C SER A 558 10.05 10.67 16.27
N VAL A 559 9.59 10.71 17.52
CA VAL A 559 9.09 9.54 18.26
C VAL A 559 7.69 9.78 18.82
N ASP A 560 6.93 8.70 18.96
CA ASP A 560 5.75 8.66 19.81
C ASP A 560 6.17 8.22 21.22
N ALA A 561 6.49 9.19 22.08
CA ALA A 561 7.08 8.92 23.39
C ALA A 561 6.11 8.16 24.32
N ILE A 562 4.81 8.46 24.23
CA ILE A 562 3.75 7.84 25.04
C ILE A 562 3.58 6.37 24.66
N HIS A 563 3.72 6.03 23.38
CA HIS A 563 3.74 4.64 22.94
C HIS A 563 4.96 3.88 23.46
N PHE A 564 6.17 4.41 23.27
CA PHE A 564 7.40 3.67 23.54
C PHE A 564 7.83 3.61 25.01
N GLU A 565 7.38 4.53 25.86
CA GLU A 565 7.70 4.49 27.30
C GLU A 565 7.17 3.25 28.03
N GLN A 566 6.21 2.52 27.45
CA GLN A 566 5.73 1.23 27.96
C GLN A 566 6.87 0.23 28.20
N ALA A 567 7.92 0.29 27.37
CA ALA A 567 9.11 -0.56 27.45
C ALA A 567 9.97 -0.38 28.73
N ARG A 568 9.72 0.69 29.48
CA ARG A 568 10.37 0.98 30.77
C ARG A 568 9.81 0.07 31.88
N ASP A 569 8.58 -0.40 31.72
CA ASP A 569 8.01 -1.48 32.52
C ASP A 569 8.48 -2.84 31.97
N ARG A 570 9.51 -3.39 32.62
CA ARG A 570 10.16 -4.65 32.24
C ARG A 570 9.28 -5.89 32.45
N THR A 571 8.10 -5.73 33.05
CA THR A 571 7.13 -6.82 33.20
C THR A 571 6.18 -6.92 31.99
N ASN A 572 5.93 -5.80 31.31
CA ASN A 572 5.11 -5.71 30.09
C ASN A 572 5.91 -6.16 28.84
N ARG A 573 6.42 -7.40 28.87
CA ARG A 573 7.24 -7.99 27.79
C ARG A 573 6.40 -8.85 26.83
N HIS A 574 6.84 -8.92 25.59
CA HIS A 574 6.12 -9.65 24.54
C HIS A 574 6.17 -11.17 24.75
N PRO A 575 5.03 -11.91 24.66
CA PRO A 575 4.99 -13.36 24.97
C PRO A 575 5.96 -14.22 24.15
N ARG A 576 6.22 -13.87 22.89
CA ARG A 576 7.28 -14.49 22.04
C ARG A 576 8.73 -14.20 22.49
N GLN A 577 8.91 -13.82 23.75
CA GLN A 577 10.20 -13.67 24.43
C GLN A 577 10.20 -14.34 25.81
N ASP A 578 9.17 -15.10 26.19
CA ASP A 578 9.14 -15.82 27.48
C ASP A 578 10.04 -17.06 27.48
N THR A 579 10.15 -17.72 26.33
CA THR A 579 11.01 -18.89 26.05
C THR A 579 12.46 -18.53 25.77
N ILE A 580 12.73 -17.35 25.23
CA ILE A 580 14.08 -16.90 24.85
C ILE A 580 14.91 -16.63 26.13
N PRO A 581 16.16 -17.11 26.25
CA PRO A 581 17.02 -16.81 27.42
C PRO A 581 17.27 -15.31 27.67
N PRO A 582 17.79 -14.91 28.85
CA PRO A 582 18.30 -13.55 29.11
C PRO A 582 19.51 -13.17 28.22
N LEU A 583 20.00 -11.93 28.35
CA LEU A 583 21.05 -11.33 27.50
C LEU A 583 20.56 -11.11 26.06
N ARG A 584 19.53 -10.28 25.92
CA ARG A 584 18.77 -10.11 24.69
C ARG A 584 19.13 -8.82 23.96
N LEU A 585 19.67 -8.92 22.76
CA LEU A 585 20.10 -7.79 21.94
C LEU A 585 19.14 -7.67 20.75
N GLY A 586 18.42 -6.56 20.62
CA GLY A 586 17.28 -6.49 19.71
C GLY A 586 17.27 -5.39 18.66
N TYR A 587 16.77 -5.70 17.47
CA TYR A 587 16.42 -4.73 16.43
C TYR A 587 14.98 -4.93 15.97
N TYR A 588 14.26 -3.84 15.68
CA TYR A 588 13.06 -3.91 14.86
C TYR A 588 13.07 -2.93 13.69
N GLY A 589 12.33 -3.30 12.66
CA GLY A 589 12.15 -2.51 11.44
C GLY A 589 11.98 -3.41 10.23
N VAL A 590 11.87 -2.83 9.04
CA VAL A 590 11.95 -3.62 7.81
C VAL A 590 13.30 -4.34 7.81
N LEU A 591 13.27 -5.67 7.74
CA LEU A 591 14.44 -6.47 7.41
C LEU A 591 14.54 -6.42 5.90
N ASP A 592 15.53 -5.69 5.38
CA ASP A 592 15.73 -5.50 3.96
C ASP A 592 17.21 -5.27 3.62
N GLU A 593 17.40 -4.46 2.59
CA GLU A 593 18.63 -4.02 1.97
C GLU A 593 19.62 -3.36 2.94
N ARG A 594 19.09 -2.86 4.05
CA ARG A 594 19.78 -1.98 4.99
C ARG A 594 20.41 -2.73 6.16
N ILE A 595 20.18 -4.03 6.35
CA ILE A 595 20.70 -4.80 7.50
C ILE A 595 22.02 -5.50 7.17
N ASP A 596 23.01 -5.38 8.06
CA ASP A 596 24.31 -6.04 7.94
C ASP A 596 24.23 -7.49 8.46
N LEU A 597 23.93 -8.42 7.54
CA LEU A 597 23.79 -9.84 7.89
C LEU A 597 25.11 -10.48 8.38
N PRO A 598 26.28 -10.18 7.77
CA PRO A 598 27.57 -10.60 8.32
C PRO A 598 27.83 -10.12 9.76
N LEU A 599 27.43 -8.89 10.10
CA LEU A 599 27.52 -8.38 11.47
C LEU A 599 26.62 -9.16 12.44
N ILE A 600 25.38 -9.47 12.05
CA ILE A 600 24.48 -10.32 12.88
C ILE A 600 25.09 -11.72 13.08
N ALA A 601 25.69 -12.30 12.03
CA ALA A 601 26.38 -13.58 12.13
C ALA A 601 27.57 -13.51 13.11
N ALA A 602 28.42 -12.48 12.97
CA ALA A 602 29.59 -12.26 13.81
C ALA A 602 29.24 -12.02 15.28
N LEU A 603 28.15 -11.28 15.56
CA LEU A 603 27.61 -11.12 16.92
C LEU A 603 27.24 -12.47 17.52
N ALA A 604 26.44 -13.28 16.81
CA ALA A 604 26.00 -14.59 17.28
C ALA A 604 27.16 -15.58 17.50
N ASP A 605 28.13 -15.58 16.59
CA ASP A 605 29.32 -16.44 16.65
C ASP A 605 30.30 -16.01 17.75
N SER A 606 30.30 -14.72 18.14
CA SER A 606 31.18 -14.19 19.20
C SER A 606 30.70 -14.51 20.62
N HIS A 607 29.38 -14.51 20.83
CA HIS A 607 28.75 -14.73 22.14
C HIS A 607 27.53 -15.67 22.00
N PRO A 608 27.72 -17.00 22.07
CA PRO A 608 26.63 -17.98 21.99
C PRO A 608 25.57 -17.83 23.10
N GLU A 609 25.90 -17.16 24.20
CA GLU A 609 24.96 -16.84 25.28
C GLU A 609 24.04 -15.65 24.96
N TRP A 610 24.43 -14.75 24.05
CA TRP A 610 23.62 -13.60 23.64
C TRP A 610 22.49 -14.03 22.71
N GLN A 611 21.27 -13.55 22.98
CA GLN A 611 20.08 -13.83 22.19
C GLN A 611 19.77 -12.65 21.28
N ILE A 612 19.96 -12.80 19.97
CA ILE A 612 19.80 -11.72 19.00
C ILE A 612 18.38 -11.73 18.45
N ILE A 613 17.54 -10.77 18.87
CA ILE A 613 16.11 -10.74 18.59
C ILE A 613 15.81 -9.74 17.47
N MET A 614 15.22 -10.23 16.38
CA MET A 614 15.12 -9.47 15.14
C MET A 614 13.68 -9.49 14.62
N VAL A 615 13.02 -8.32 14.73
CA VAL A 615 11.56 -8.20 14.57
C VAL A 615 11.20 -7.34 13.36
N GLY A 616 10.55 -7.94 12.38
CA GLY A 616 9.99 -7.21 11.25
C GLY A 616 9.81 -8.04 9.98
N PRO A 617 9.11 -7.50 8.98
CA PRO A 617 8.93 -8.15 7.70
C PRO A 617 10.25 -8.23 6.95
N VAL A 618 10.46 -9.35 6.27
CA VAL A 618 11.52 -9.53 5.28
C VAL A 618 10.96 -9.13 3.91
N VAL A 619 11.63 -8.21 3.21
CA VAL A 619 11.26 -7.82 1.83
C VAL A 619 12.47 -7.47 0.96
N LYS A 620 12.31 -7.67 -0.36
CA LYS A 620 13.26 -7.40 -1.47
C LYS A 620 14.47 -8.35 -1.59
N ILE A 621 14.48 -9.42 -0.82
CA ILE A 621 15.67 -10.15 -0.40
C ILE A 621 15.32 -11.65 -0.20
N ASP A 622 16.25 -12.59 -0.41
CA ASP A 622 15.98 -14.04 -0.42
C ASP A 622 16.03 -14.70 0.98
N PRO A 623 14.91 -15.25 1.50
CA PRO A 623 14.85 -15.92 2.80
C PRO A 623 15.78 -17.11 3.07
N ALA A 624 16.52 -17.62 2.10
CA ALA A 624 17.54 -18.63 2.38
C ALA A 624 18.83 -18.10 3.05
N SER A 625 19.05 -16.77 3.12
CA SER A 625 20.37 -16.16 3.32
C SER A 625 20.67 -15.45 4.67
N LEU A 626 19.85 -15.58 5.74
CA LEU A 626 20.21 -15.05 7.07
C LEU A 626 21.15 -16.02 7.77
N PRO A 627 22.01 -15.51 8.68
CA PRO A 627 22.63 -16.39 9.66
C PRO A 627 21.55 -17.15 10.44
N GLN A 628 21.54 -18.46 10.21
CA GLN A 628 20.89 -19.45 11.05
C GLN A 628 21.91 -19.81 12.13
N ARG A 629 21.63 -19.42 13.38
CA ARG A 629 22.26 -19.92 14.61
C ARG A 629 21.17 -20.02 15.67
N ASP A 630 21.32 -20.98 16.58
CA ASP A 630 20.36 -21.29 17.64
C ASP A 630 20.06 -20.11 18.58
N ASN A 631 20.91 -19.07 18.59
CA ASN A 631 20.75 -17.84 19.37
C ASN A 631 20.25 -16.62 18.57
N ILE A 632 19.79 -16.78 17.32
CA ILE A 632 19.20 -15.68 16.53
C ILE A 632 17.70 -15.91 16.29
N HIS A 633 16.90 -15.02 16.86
CA HIS A 633 15.44 -15.10 16.95
C HIS A 633 14.78 -14.17 15.95
N TRP A 634 14.57 -14.68 14.74
CA TRP A 634 13.94 -13.94 13.64
C TRP A 634 12.41 -14.05 13.69
N LEU A 635 11.75 -13.04 14.28
CA LEU A 635 10.33 -13.17 14.67
C LEU A 635 9.31 -12.72 13.61
N GLY A 636 9.76 -12.15 12.49
CA GLY A 636 8.88 -11.72 11.38
C GLY A 636 8.12 -10.41 11.67
N GLN A 637 7.20 -10.03 10.79
CA GLN A 637 6.39 -8.81 10.93
C GLN A 637 5.54 -8.87 12.20
N GLN A 638 5.57 -7.82 13.02
CA GLN A 638 4.72 -7.66 14.21
C GLN A 638 4.05 -6.28 14.17
N PRO A 639 2.85 -6.11 14.76
CA PRO A 639 2.17 -4.82 14.81
C PRO A 639 2.97 -3.74 15.54
N TYR A 640 2.80 -2.48 15.14
CA TYR A 640 3.45 -1.34 15.78
C TYR A 640 3.13 -1.23 17.27
N GLN A 641 1.89 -1.57 17.64
CA GLN A 641 1.40 -1.60 19.00
C GLN A 641 2.19 -2.57 19.92
N ALA A 642 2.84 -3.60 19.37
CA ALA A 642 3.60 -4.62 20.10
C ALA A 642 5.10 -4.30 20.29
N LEU A 643 5.63 -3.27 19.60
CA LEU A 643 7.07 -2.96 19.61
C LEU A 643 7.62 -2.52 20.99
N PRO A 644 6.88 -1.81 21.86
CA PRO A 644 7.33 -1.51 23.21
C PRO A 644 7.47 -2.77 24.08
N GLN A 645 6.60 -3.76 23.88
CA GLN A 645 6.67 -5.06 24.56
C GLN A 645 7.88 -5.89 24.10
N PHE A 646 8.35 -5.69 22.86
CA PHE A 646 9.64 -6.23 22.44
C PHE A 646 10.79 -5.57 23.20
N LEU A 647 10.85 -4.24 23.20
CA LEU A 647 11.86 -3.45 23.94
C LEU A 647 11.87 -3.76 25.44
N ALA A 648 10.71 -3.97 26.07
CA ALA A 648 10.56 -4.41 27.47
C ALA A 648 11.30 -5.74 27.78
N GLY A 649 11.63 -6.53 26.75
CA GLY A 649 12.42 -7.74 26.86
C GLY A 649 13.91 -7.58 26.53
N TRP A 650 14.39 -6.45 26.00
CA TRP A 650 15.77 -6.30 25.46
C TRP A 650 16.73 -5.59 26.42
N ASP A 651 17.95 -6.11 26.55
CA ASP A 651 19.03 -5.54 27.36
C ASP A 651 19.85 -4.48 26.60
N VAL A 652 20.00 -4.65 25.28
CA VAL A 652 20.66 -3.69 24.37
C VAL A 652 19.85 -3.57 23.08
N CYS A 653 19.70 -2.35 22.56
CA CYS A 653 19.06 -2.08 21.28
C CYS A 653 20.10 -1.92 20.17
N LEU A 654 19.90 -2.62 19.06
CA LEU A 654 20.81 -2.64 17.92
C LEU A 654 20.30 -1.75 16.78
N MET A 655 21.24 -1.15 16.06
CA MET A 655 21.06 -0.57 14.72
C MET A 655 22.17 -1.10 13.80
N PRO A 656 22.10 -2.38 13.39
CA PRO A 656 23.13 -3.08 12.65
C PRO A 656 22.98 -2.80 11.14
N PHE A 657 23.10 -1.53 10.76
CA PHE A 657 22.85 -1.11 9.38
C PHE A 657 24.08 -1.33 8.49
N ALA A 658 23.92 -2.02 7.37
CA ALA A 658 24.96 -2.21 6.37
C ALA A 658 25.31 -0.86 5.73
N ILE A 659 26.60 -0.48 5.68
CA ILE A 659 27.03 0.80 5.11
C ILE A 659 27.05 0.70 3.57
N ASN A 660 25.98 1.17 2.92
CA ASN A 660 25.73 1.01 1.49
C ASN A 660 24.94 2.19 0.90
N ALA A 661 24.47 2.08 -0.35
CA ALA A 661 23.78 3.16 -1.05
C ALA A 661 22.46 3.59 -0.38
N SER A 662 21.61 2.64 0.07
CA SER A 662 20.32 2.98 0.68
C SER A 662 20.47 3.53 2.09
N THR A 663 21.51 3.13 2.84
CA THR A 663 21.77 3.63 4.20
C THR A 663 22.53 4.95 4.25
N ARG A 664 22.99 5.48 3.11
CA ARG A 664 23.75 6.74 3.03
C ARG A 664 23.01 7.97 3.54
N TYR A 665 21.68 7.97 3.44
CA TYR A 665 20.83 9.14 3.73
C TYR A 665 19.70 8.86 4.74
N ILE A 666 19.72 7.71 5.44
CA ILE A 666 18.67 7.37 6.41
C ILE A 666 18.81 8.18 7.71
N SER A 667 17.67 8.59 8.26
CA SER A 667 17.55 9.19 9.60
C SER A 667 16.63 8.31 10.45
N PRO A 668 17.15 7.19 11.01
CA PRO A 668 16.30 6.11 11.53
C PRO A 668 15.52 6.54 12.79
N THR A 669 14.20 6.35 12.78
CA THR A 669 13.33 6.63 13.96
C THR A 669 13.77 5.88 15.21
N LYS A 670 14.37 4.69 15.02
CA LYS A 670 14.77 3.70 16.03
C LYS A 670 15.58 4.32 17.16
N VAL A 671 16.46 5.27 16.83
CA VAL A 671 17.25 6.02 17.82
C VAL A 671 16.36 6.58 18.92
N LEU A 672 15.33 7.35 18.55
CA LEU A 672 14.44 8.04 19.48
C LEU A 672 13.43 7.08 20.11
N GLU A 673 12.99 6.06 19.37
CA GLU A 673 12.09 5.01 19.86
C GLU A 673 12.76 4.17 20.98
N TYR A 674 14.05 3.85 20.83
CA TYR A 674 14.86 3.19 21.86
C TYR A 674 15.23 4.14 23.03
N MET A 675 15.44 5.43 22.76
CA MET A 675 15.65 6.45 23.81
C MET A 675 14.43 6.62 24.71
N ALA A 676 13.21 6.55 24.16
CA ALA A 676 11.97 6.58 24.94
C ALA A 676 11.81 5.33 25.83
N ALA A 677 12.34 4.18 25.41
CA ALA A 677 12.48 2.98 26.25
C ALA A 677 13.63 3.08 27.28
N GLN A 678 14.50 4.08 27.19
CA GLN A 678 15.66 4.32 28.06
C GLN A 678 16.68 3.16 28.06
N LEU A 679 16.87 2.51 26.89
CA LEU A 679 17.77 1.37 26.71
C LEU A 679 19.09 1.75 26.03
N PRO A 680 20.23 1.09 26.36
CA PRO A 680 21.50 1.28 25.66
C PRO A 680 21.38 0.98 24.15
N ILE A 681 22.02 1.79 23.31
CA ILE A 681 21.92 1.69 21.85
C ILE A 681 23.31 1.51 21.22
N VAL A 682 23.46 0.50 20.36
CA VAL A 682 24.68 0.26 19.57
C VAL A 682 24.35 0.34 18.07
N SER A 683 25.13 1.13 17.32
CA SER A 683 24.88 1.45 15.91
C SER A 683 26.14 1.27 15.07
N THR A 684 25.96 0.90 13.80
CA THR A 684 26.99 1.14 12.77
C THR A 684 27.08 2.64 12.46
N ALA A 685 28.14 3.06 11.77
CA ALA A 685 28.47 4.46 11.46
C ALA A 685 27.55 5.16 10.43
N ILE A 686 26.24 5.18 10.69
CA ILE A 686 25.25 5.96 9.93
C ILE A 686 25.45 7.46 10.18
N VAL A 687 25.52 8.24 9.10
CA VAL A 687 25.92 9.67 9.11
C VAL A 687 25.02 10.51 10.02
N ASP A 688 23.70 10.45 9.87
CA ASP A 688 22.76 11.21 10.71
C ASP A 688 22.80 10.75 12.19
N VAL A 689 23.11 9.46 12.46
CA VAL A 689 23.21 8.94 13.83
C VAL A 689 24.46 9.46 14.53
N ALA A 690 25.63 9.29 13.89
CA ALA A 690 26.91 9.76 14.41
C ALA A 690 26.96 11.29 14.57
N ARG A 691 26.27 12.04 13.70
CA ARG A 691 26.21 13.51 13.73
C ARG A 691 25.40 14.04 14.92
N HIS A 692 24.29 13.38 15.29
CA HIS A 692 23.28 13.95 16.20
C HIS A 692 23.16 13.26 17.57
N TYR A 693 23.64 12.02 17.70
CA TYR A 693 23.35 11.15 18.86
C TYR A 693 24.57 10.39 19.42
N ALA A 694 25.81 10.74 19.03
CA ALA A 694 27.03 10.06 19.50
C ALA A 694 27.33 10.23 21.01
N GLU A 695 26.58 11.06 21.75
CA GLU A 695 26.65 11.15 23.22
C GLU A 695 25.72 10.16 23.93
N GLU A 696 24.81 9.51 23.19
CA GLU A 696 23.81 8.57 23.72
C GLU A 696 23.82 7.20 23.01
N VAL A 697 24.37 7.12 21.80
CA VAL A 697 24.47 5.92 20.97
C VAL A 697 25.95 5.54 20.83
N ALA A 698 26.30 4.28 21.14
CA ALA A 698 27.62 3.76 20.86
C ALA A 698 27.74 3.48 19.34
N VAL A 699 28.54 4.27 18.63
CA VAL A 699 28.73 4.16 17.18
C VAL A 699 30.02 3.40 16.87
N ALA A 700 29.93 2.36 16.04
CA ALA A 700 31.05 1.51 15.64
C ALA A 700 31.26 1.48 14.12
N GLU A 701 32.53 1.53 13.70
CA GLU A 701 32.94 1.47 12.30
C GLU A 701 33.30 0.05 11.81
N THR A 702 33.46 -0.92 12.73
CA THR A 702 33.84 -2.30 12.40
C THR A 702 33.07 -3.32 13.24
N PRO A 703 32.89 -4.57 12.79
CA PRO A 703 32.18 -5.59 13.58
C PRO A 703 32.80 -5.85 14.95
N ALA A 704 34.14 -5.88 15.06
CA ALA A 704 34.82 -6.05 16.34
C ALA A 704 34.55 -4.88 17.32
N ALA A 705 34.52 -3.65 16.82
CA ALA A 705 34.15 -2.49 17.63
C ALA A 705 32.65 -2.48 18.02
N PHE A 706 31.79 -3.02 17.16
CA PHE A 706 30.35 -3.15 17.43
C PHE A 706 30.09 -4.22 18.51
N ILE A 707 30.74 -5.38 18.44
CA ILE A 707 30.69 -6.41 19.50
C ILE A 707 31.19 -5.84 20.83
N ALA A 708 32.34 -5.17 20.83
CA ALA A 708 32.88 -4.54 22.05
C ALA A 708 31.98 -3.42 22.61
N ALA A 709 31.20 -2.73 21.77
CA ALA A 709 30.19 -1.77 22.21
C ALA A 709 28.97 -2.46 22.84
N CYS A 710 28.56 -3.64 22.35
CA CYS A 710 27.54 -4.48 22.99
C CYS A 710 28.00 -5.00 24.37
N GLU A 711 29.24 -5.48 24.50
CA GLU A 711 29.84 -5.88 25.79
C GLU A 711 29.77 -4.72 26.80
N GLN A 712 30.23 -3.54 26.38
CA GLN A 712 30.19 -2.32 27.20
C GLN A 712 28.76 -1.93 27.58
N ALA A 713 27.81 -1.97 26.64
CA ALA A 713 26.41 -1.63 26.85
C ALA A 713 25.74 -2.52 27.93
N MET A 714 26.07 -3.81 27.97
CA MET A 714 25.61 -4.72 29.03
C MET A 714 26.29 -4.45 30.38
N ALA A 715 27.55 -4.07 30.37
CA ALA A 715 28.33 -3.77 31.56
C ALA A 715 28.00 -2.42 32.23
N ILE A 716 27.19 -1.54 31.61
CA ILE A 716 26.85 -0.20 32.14
C ILE A 716 26.20 -0.31 33.53
N GLY A 717 26.92 0.23 34.53
CA GLY A 717 26.50 0.28 35.93
C GLY A 717 25.32 1.24 36.18
N ALA A 718 24.57 1.01 37.25
CA ALA A 718 23.29 1.70 37.50
C ALA A 718 23.35 3.25 37.49
N ALA A 719 24.42 3.85 38.02
CA ALA A 719 24.59 5.30 38.02
C ALA A 719 24.84 5.88 36.61
N GLU A 720 25.59 5.17 35.79
CA GLU A 720 25.86 5.56 34.40
C GLU A 720 24.62 5.32 33.52
N ARG A 721 23.89 4.21 33.74
CA ARG A 721 22.61 3.92 33.09
C ARG A 721 21.58 5.02 33.37
N LEU A 722 21.51 5.52 34.60
CA LEU A 722 20.66 6.65 34.97
C LEU A 722 21.11 7.96 34.29
N ALA A 723 22.41 8.22 34.22
CA ALA A 723 22.95 9.40 33.52
C ALA A 723 22.74 9.34 32.00
N LEU A 724 22.75 8.14 31.41
CA LEU A 724 22.43 7.90 30.00
C LEU A 724 20.93 8.14 29.75
N ALA A 725 20.05 7.52 30.55
CA ALA A 725 18.60 7.72 30.47
C ALA A 725 18.19 9.20 30.60
N GLY A 726 18.89 9.98 31.43
CA GLY A 726 18.69 11.43 31.54
C GLY A 726 19.00 12.20 30.25
N ARG A 727 20.07 11.84 29.52
CA ARG A 727 20.37 12.44 28.20
C ARG A 727 19.37 12.01 27.14
N MET A 728 19.03 10.72 27.11
CA MET A 728 18.03 10.15 26.21
C MET A 728 16.67 10.83 26.37
N GLN A 729 16.20 11.04 27.60
CA GLN A 729 14.95 11.77 27.86
C GLN A 729 15.00 13.21 27.32
N ALA A 730 16.10 13.93 27.52
CA ALA A 730 16.25 15.29 27.01
C ALA A 730 16.23 15.37 25.47
N LYS A 731 16.74 14.33 24.76
CA LYS A 731 16.61 14.19 23.30
C LYS A 731 15.16 13.90 22.88
N VAL A 732 14.45 13.06 23.63
CA VAL A 732 13.03 12.71 23.37
C VAL A 732 12.11 13.91 23.60
N ASP A 733 12.20 14.59 24.73
CA ASP A 733 11.36 15.76 25.07
C ASP A 733 11.53 16.93 24.07
N ALA A 734 12.71 17.01 23.45
CA ALA A 734 13.02 18.00 22.43
C ALA A 734 12.26 17.79 21.11
N THR A 735 11.62 16.64 20.86
CA THR A 735 10.97 16.31 19.59
C THR A 735 9.59 15.65 19.76
N SER A 736 8.75 15.63 18.72
CA SER A 736 7.40 15.02 18.73
C SER A 736 6.77 15.10 17.35
N TRP A 737 6.14 14.00 16.90
CA TRP A 737 5.36 13.97 15.65
C TRP A 737 4.24 15.02 15.60
N ASP A 738 3.65 15.39 16.74
CA ASP A 738 2.65 16.45 16.84
C ASP A 738 3.24 17.82 16.50
N ARG A 739 4.44 18.12 17.00
CA ARG A 739 5.14 19.36 16.69
C ARG A 739 5.54 19.42 15.21
N THR A 740 6.00 18.30 14.65
CA THR A 740 6.34 18.17 13.23
C THR A 740 5.10 18.35 12.33
N ALA A 741 3.98 17.73 12.68
CA ALA A 741 2.73 17.84 11.92
C ALA A 741 2.15 19.27 11.95
N GLU A 742 2.21 19.97 13.09
CA GLU A 742 1.82 21.39 13.19
C GLU A 742 2.73 22.30 12.35
N GLN A 743 4.04 22.07 12.35
CA GLN A 743 4.98 22.83 11.53
C GLN A 743 4.74 22.61 10.02
N ILE A 744 4.48 21.38 9.61
CA ILE A 744 4.09 21.04 8.23
C ILE A 744 2.75 21.69 7.86
N HIS A 745 1.74 21.62 8.73
CA HIS A 745 0.45 22.28 8.51
C HIS A 745 0.61 23.79 8.34
N GLY A 746 1.43 24.44 9.18
CA GLY A 746 1.73 25.87 9.07
C GLY A 746 2.37 26.27 7.73
N LEU A 747 3.31 25.47 7.21
CA LEU A 747 3.91 25.70 5.89
C LEU A 747 2.89 25.52 4.76
N ILE A 748 2.02 24.51 4.85
CA ILE A 748 0.94 24.29 3.88
C ILE A 748 -0.02 25.48 3.84
N GLN A 749 -0.45 25.98 5.00
CA GLN A 749 -1.31 27.16 5.09
C GLN A 749 -0.61 28.42 4.55
N GLN A 750 0.68 28.59 4.83
CA GLN A 750 1.48 29.70 4.28
C GLN A 750 1.56 29.65 2.75
N ALA A 751 1.76 28.48 2.15
CA ALA A 751 1.83 28.31 0.69
C ALA A 751 0.47 28.56 0.01
N LEU A 752 -0.63 28.07 0.60
CA LEU A 752 -2.00 28.35 0.13
C LEU A 752 -2.30 29.86 0.13
N MET A 753 -1.93 30.58 1.21
CA MET A 753 -2.09 32.04 1.29
C MET A 753 -1.23 32.79 0.25
N GLN A 754 -0.13 32.21 -0.24
CA GLN A 754 0.71 32.82 -1.27
C GLN A 754 0.15 32.64 -2.70
N ARG A 755 -0.68 31.61 -2.95
CA ARG A 755 -1.36 31.42 -4.26
C ARG A 755 -2.56 32.36 -4.46
N GLN A 756 -3.34 32.65 -3.41
CA GLN A 756 -4.59 33.44 -3.52
C GLN A 756 -4.46 34.85 -4.16
N PRO A 757 -3.38 35.64 -3.95
CA PRO A 757 -3.21 36.95 -4.61
C PRO A 757 -2.98 36.88 -6.13
N ALA A 758 -2.55 35.74 -6.68
CA ALA A 758 -2.30 35.61 -8.11
C ALA A 758 -3.61 35.53 -8.92
N LEU A 759 -4.58 34.76 -8.43
CA LEU A 759 -5.87 34.55 -9.10
C LEU A 759 -6.73 35.83 -9.19
N THR A 760 -6.58 36.75 -8.24
CA THR A 760 -7.35 38.00 -8.21
C THR A 760 -6.74 39.12 -9.07
N SER A 761 -5.48 39.03 -9.48
CA SER A 761 -4.80 40.06 -10.29
C SER A 761 -4.83 39.80 -11.80
N ALA A 762 -5.01 38.54 -12.23
CA ALA A 762 -5.07 38.16 -13.66
C ALA A 762 -6.29 38.72 -14.44
N SER A 763 -7.32 39.20 -13.74
CA SER A 763 -8.62 39.57 -14.33
C SER A 763 -8.64 40.90 -15.12
N GLN A 764 -7.69 41.82 -14.92
CA GLN A 764 -7.86 43.23 -15.35
C GLN A 764 -6.85 43.78 -16.38
N THR A 765 -5.88 43.00 -16.88
CA THR A 765 -4.79 43.51 -17.74
C THR A 765 -4.53 42.70 -19.01
N ARG A 766 -5.52 42.64 -19.92
CA ARG A 766 -5.28 42.46 -21.36
C ARG A 766 -6.06 43.48 -22.20
N ALA A 767 -5.55 44.70 -22.24
CA ALA A 767 -6.01 45.73 -23.15
C ALA A 767 -5.45 45.50 -24.58
N GLN A 768 -6.37 45.55 -25.55
CA GLN A 768 -6.20 45.73 -27.00
C GLN A 768 -4.76 45.77 -27.58
N ALA A 769 -4.42 44.76 -28.39
CA ALA A 769 -3.48 44.90 -29.49
C ALA A 769 -4.18 44.42 -30.78
N ASN A 770 -4.35 45.31 -31.77
CA ASN A 770 -5.04 44.97 -33.01
C ASN A 770 -4.12 44.17 -33.94
N VAL A 771 -4.47 42.91 -34.20
CA VAL A 771 -4.01 42.15 -35.36
C VAL A 771 -5.24 41.55 -36.02
N THR A 772 -5.42 41.78 -37.32
CA THR A 772 -6.53 41.23 -38.11
C THR A 772 -6.03 40.02 -38.90
N PRO A 773 -6.44 38.78 -38.58
CA PRO A 773 -6.19 37.64 -39.44
C PRO A 773 -7.07 37.75 -40.70
N LEU A 774 -6.49 37.51 -41.87
CA LEU A 774 -7.25 37.33 -43.10
C LEU A 774 -7.92 35.94 -43.07
N THR A 775 -9.24 35.90 -43.05
CA THR A 775 -10.01 34.65 -43.06
C THR A 775 -9.78 33.89 -44.37
N PRO A 776 -9.30 32.64 -44.36
CA PRO A 776 -9.37 31.77 -45.52
C PRO A 776 -10.83 31.45 -45.83
N VAL A 777 -11.29 31.72 -47.05
CA VAL A 777 -12.60 31.26 -47.50
C VAL A 777 -12.47 29.77 -47.85
N MET A 778 -12.85 28.90 -46.92
CA MET A 778 -13.09 27.48 -47.19
C MET A 778 -14.58 27.23 -47.35
N LEU A 779 -14.91 26.37 -48.32
CA LEU A 779 -16.28 26.03 -48.69
C LEU A 779 -16.90 25.05 -47.69
N GLU A 780 -18.22 24.96 -47.72
CA GLU A 780 -19.01 24.06 -46.88
C GLU A 780 -18.73 22.59 -47.25
N SER A 781 -17.83 21.96 -46.49
CA SER A 781 -17.69 20.51 -46.40
C SER A 781 -17.88 20.09 -44.94
N ASP A 782 -18.73 19.07 -44.72
CA ASP A 782 -18.93 18.49 -43.41
C ASP A 782 -17.61 17.88 -42.90
N ALA A 783 -17.32 18.07 -41.61
CA ALA A 783 -16.11 17.52 -41.00
C ALA A 783 -16.23 16.01 -40.80
N VAL A 784 -15.11 15.29 -40.93
CA VAL A 784 -15.04 13.86 -40.61
C VAL A 784 -14.75 13.69 -39.11
N PRO A 785 -15.61 12.99 -38.34
CA PRO A 785 -15.41 12.78 -36.90
C PRO A 785 -14.06 12.15 -36.54
N CYS A 786 -13.53 11.26 -37.38
CA CYS A 786 -12.20 10.67 -37.19
C CYS A 786 -11.48 10.40 -38.52
N LEU A 787 -10.31 11.01 -38.69
CA LEU A 787 -9.42 10.74 -39.83
C LEU A 787 -8.24 9.87 -39.38
N ILE A 788 -8.05 8.70 -40.00
CA ILE A 788 -7.02 7.73 -39.63
C ILE A 788 -5.97 7.67 -40.74
N ILE A 789 -4.69 7.90 -40.39
CA ILE A 789 -3.58 8.00 -41.36
C ILE A 789 -2.68 6.77 -41.32
N GLY A 790 -2.78 5.95 -42.38
CA GLY A 790 -2.01 4.74 -42.64
C GLY A 790 -2.78 3.46 -42.32
N ALA A 791 -3.09 2.63 -43.32
CA ALA A 791 -3.76 1.33 -43.13
C ALA A 791 -2.75 0.20 -42.83
N GLY A 792 -1.80 0.46 -41.92
CA GLY A 792 -1.02 -0.60 -41.27
C GLY A 792 -1.87 -1.44 -40.32
N PRO A 793 -1.31 -2.45 -39.63
CA PRO A 793 -2.04 -3.24 -38.63
C PRO A 793 -2.76 -2.37 -37.59
N THR A 794 -2.12 -1.29 -37.13
CA THR A 794 -2.72 -0.31 -36.22
C THR A 794 -3.89 0.44 -36.85
N GLY A 795 -3.76 0.96 -38.06
CA GLY A 795 -4.83 1.74 -38.71
C GLY A 795 -6.01 0.90 -39.16
N LEU A 796 -5.78 -0.33 -39.63
CA LEU A 796 -6.83 -1.32 -39.91
C LEU A 796 -7.62 -1.66 -38.64
N SER A 797 -6.93 -1.90 -37.52
CA SER A 797 -7.57 -2.12 -36.23
C SER A 797 -8.33 -0.87 -35.74
N ALA A 798 -7.74 0.32 -35.85
CA ALA A 798 -8.41 1.57 -35.48
C ALA A 798 -9.68 1.81 -36.33
N GLY A 799 -9.62 1.59 -37.64
CA GLY A 799 -10.78 1.68 -38.54
C GLY A 799 -11.87 0.66 -38.24
N TYR A 800 -11.48 -0.58 -37.90
CA TYR A 800 -12.39 -1.63 -37.45
C TYR A 800 -13.11 -1.28 -36.14
N HIS A 801 -12.39 -0.80 -35.13
CA HIS A 801 -12.94 -0.45 -33.82
C HIS A 801 -13.71 0.88 -33.81
N TYR A 802 -13.29 1.86 -34.61
CA TYR A 802 -14.05 3.09 -34.76
C TYR A 802 -15.35 2.81 -35.52
N GLY A 803 -15.23 2.19 -36.69
CA GLY A 803 -16.34 1.85 -37.57
C GLY A 803 -16.89 3.04 -38.34
N GLU A 804 -18.22 3.17 -38.33
CA GLU A 804 -18.95 4.20 -39.09
C GLU A 804 -18.55 5.61 -38.64
N GLY A 805 -18.36 6.54 -39.59
CA GLY A 805 -17.90 7.91 -39.32
C GLY A 805 -16.37 8.12 -39.36
N ALA A 806 -15.56 7.06 -39.44
CA ALA A 806 -14.13 7.19 -39.72
C ALA A 806 -13.80 7.10 -41.22
N VAL A 807 -12.78 7.86 -41.63
CA VAL A 807 -12.09 7.69 -42.92
C VAL A 807 -10.64 7.26 -42.65
N LEU A 808 -10.24 6.13 -43.24
CA LEU A 808 -8.90 5.55 -43.16
C LEU A 808 -8.17 5.75 -44.50
N LEU A 809 -7.07 6.49 -44.48
CA LEU A 809 -6.27 6.83 -45.65
C LEU A 809 -5.01 5.97 -45.72
N GLU A 810 -4.70 5.41 -46.89
CA GLU A 810 -3.49 4.64 -47.18
C GLU A 810 -2.85 5.10 -48.49
N LYS A 811 -1.55 5.38 -48.47
CA LYS A 811 -0.80 5.87 -49.65
C LYS A 811 -0.47 4.78 -50.67
N ASN A 812 -0.48 3.52 -50.25
CA ASN A 812 -0.26 2.35 -51.10
C ASN A 812 -1.57 1.88 -51.74
N SER A 813 -1.48 1.14 -52.84
CA SER A 813 -2.61 0.43 -53.46
C SER A 813 -3.10 -0.79 -52.65
N THR A 814 -2.35 -1.21 -51.62
CA THR A 814 -2.71 -2.32 -50.73
C THR A 814 -2.49 -1.96 -49.26
N PRO A 815 -3.46 -2.22 -48.37
CA PRO A 815 -3.31 -2.03 -46.94
C PRO A 815 -2.45 -3.14 -46.30
N GLY A 816 -1.92 -2.84 -45.11
CA GLY A 816 -1.04 -3.71 -44.31
C GLY A 816 0.28 -3.04 -43.91
N GLY A 817 0.66 -1.92 -44.53
CA GLY A 817 1.88 -1.17 -44.22
C GLY A 817 3.15 -2.00 -44.46
N TRP A 818 3.86 -2.36 -43.39
CA TRP A 818 5.01 -3.27 -43.44
C TRP A 818 4.67 -4.75 -43.20
N CYS A 819 3.45 -5.05 -42.76
CA CYS A 819 2.94 -6.42 -42.58
C CYS A 819 2.33 -6.98 -43.87
N ARG A 820 2.86 -6.54 -45.02
CA ARG A 820 2.46 -6.95 -46.37
C ARG A 820 3.38 -8.07 -46.87
N SER A 821 2.98 -8.67 -47.98
CA SER A 821 3.67 -9.75 -48.66
C SER A 821 3.69 -9.49 -50.17
N ILE A 822 4.65 -10.08 -50.87
CA ILE A 822 4.74 -10.13 -52.33
C ILE A 822 4.61 -11.58 -52.81
N ASP A 823 4.14 -11.75 -54.04
CA ASP A 823 4.23 -13.03 -54.77
C ASP A 823 5.14 -12.82 -55.99
N ASP A 824 6.14 -13.69 -56.16
CA ASP A 824 7.09 -13.65 -57.28
C ASP A 824 7.43 -15.09 -57.71
N GLN A 825 7.17 -15.43 -58.97
CA GLN A 825 7.26 -16.80 -59.53
C GLN A 825 6.54 -17.88 -58.68
N GLY A 826 5.49 -17.52 -57.91
CA GLY A 826 4.79 -18.43 -57.00
C GLY A 826 5.53 -18.71 -55.68
N PHE A 827 6.57 -17.93 -55.36
CA PHE A 827 7.08 -17.77 -54.00
C PHE A 827 6.34 -16.60 -53.32
N THR A 828 5.87 -16.81 -52.10
CA THR A 828 5.36 -15.72 -51.26
C THR A 828 6.44 -15.29 -50.27
N PHE A 829 6.82 -14.02 -50.26
CA PHE A 829 7.73 -13.41 -49.29
C PHE A 829 7.00 -12.31 -48.50
N ASP A 830 7.23 -12.21 -47.19
CA ASP A 830 6.82 -11.01 -46.45
C ASP A 830 7.82 -9.87 -46.65
N TYR A 831 7.41 -8.63 -46.37
CA TYR A 831 8.30 -7.46 -46.44
C TYR A 831 9.48 -7.53 -45.45
N ALA A 832 9.33 -8.31 -44.38
CA ALA A 832 10.37 -8.78 -43.43
C ALA A 832 9.83 -10.02 -42.71
N GLY A 833 10.63 -10.72 -41.90
CA GLY A 833 10.18 -11.93 -41.20
C GLY A 833 9.09 -11.68 -40.13
N HIS A 834 7.83 -11.97 -40.46
CA HIS A 834 6.66 -11.81 -39.59
C HIS A 834 6.10 -13.14 -39.07
N ILE A 835 5.55 -13.11 -37.85
CA ILE A 835 4.90 -14.24 -37.17
C ILE A 835 3.77 -13.74 -36.27
N MET A 836 2.69 -14.51 -36.15
CA MET A 836 1.63 -14.25 -35.17
C MET A 836 1.99 -14.91 -33.85
N PHE A 837 2.00 -14.14 -32.76
CA PHE A 837 1.91 -14.66 -31.41
C PHE A 837 1.21 -13.60 -30.56
N SER A 838 0.53 -14.04 -29.50
CA SER A 838 0.09 -13.18 -28.40
C SER A 838 -0.31 -14.06 -27.21
N GLN A 839 -0.43 -13.43 -26.04
CA GLN A 839 -1.10 -14.01 -24.88
C GLN A 839 -2.43 -13.32 -24.57
N ASP A 840 -2.72 -12.21 -25.28
CA ASP A 840 -3.97 -11.46 -25.17
C ASP A 840 -5.14 -12.28 -25.79
N PRO A 841 -6.18 -12.63 -25.02
CA PRO A 841 -7.30 -13.45 -25.53
C PRO A 841 -8.10 -12.77 -26.64
N TYR A 842 -8.20 -11.44 -26.63
CA TYR A 842 -8.89 -10.69 -27.67
C TYR A 842 -8.10 -10.73 -28.99
N VAL A 843 -6.76 -10.59 -28.94
CA VAL A 843 -5.92 -10.73 -30.15
C VAL A 843 -5.94 -12.16 -30.69
N LEU A 844 -6.03 -13.18 -29.84
CA LEU A 844 -6.18 -14.57 -30.29
C LEU A 844 -7.52 -14.79 -31.03
N GLN A 845 -8.63 -14.27 -30.49
CA GLN A 845 -9.93 -14.29 -31.16
C GLN A 845 -9.92 -13.47 -32.46
N LEU A 846 -9.17 -12.36 -32.49
CA LEU A 846 -8.97 -11.54 -33.69
C LEU A 846 -8.22 -12.32 -34.78
N TYR A 847 -7.15 -13.07 -34.46
CA TYR A 847 -6.50 -13.96 -35.43
C TYR A 847 -7.45 -15.04 -35.97
N GLU A 848 -8.28 -15.66 -35.12
CA GLU A 848 -9.26 -16.66 -35.52
C GLU A 848 -10.35 -16.09 -36.44
N MET A 849 -10.88 -14.89 -36.14
CA MET A 849 -11.87 -14.21 -36.97
C MET A 849 -11.32 -13.79 -38.34
N LEU A 850 -10.11 -13.21 -38.39
CA LEU A 850 -9.53 -12.63 -39.60
C LEU A 850 -9.02 -13.69 -40.61
N LEU A 851 -8.75 -14.91 -40.15
CA LEU A 851 -8.14 -15.97 -40.97
C LEU A 851 -8.99 -17.26 -41.08
N GLY A 852 -9.78 -17.61 -40.07
CA GLY A 852 -10.54 -18.86 -40.03
C GLY A 852 -9.66 -20.09 -40.34
N ASP A 853 -10.08 -20.91 -41.30
CA ASP A 853 -9.34 -22.10 -41.78
C ASP A 853 -7.95 -21.78 -42.36
N ASN A 854 -7.61 -20.50 -42.61
CA ASN A 854 -6.28 -20.08 -43.04
C ASN A 854 -5.29 -19.91 -41.87
N LEU A 855 -5.73 -20.03 -40.61
CA LEU A 855 -4.87 -19.91 -39.43
C LEU A 855 -4.13 -21.23 -39.12
N HIS A 856 -2.82 -21.26 -39.34
CA HIS A 856 -1.93 -22.36 -38.94
C HIS A 856 -1.09 -21.99 -37.71
N TRP A 857 -0.76 -22.98 -36.89
CA TRP A 857 0.01 -22.83 -35.65
C TRP A 857 1.08 -23.93 -35.54
N GLN A 858 2.32 -23.56 -35.25
CA GLN A 858 3.45 -24.49 -35.17
C GLN A 858 4.48 -24.15 -34.09
N ALA A 859 5.35 -25.11 -33.80
CA ALA A 859 6.43 -24.98 -32.83
C ALA A 859 7.63 -24.22 -33.44
N ARG A 860 8.31 -23.41 -32.63
CA ARG A 860 9.35 -22.49 -33.09
C ARG A 860 10.74 -23.12 -33.18
N GLU A 861 11.16 -23.48 -34.39
CA GLU A 861 12.56 -23.75 -34.72
C GLU A 861 13.31 -22.45 -35.07
N ALA A 862 13.79 -21.73 -34.04
CA ALA A 862 14.64 -20.55 -34.19
C ALA A 862 16.07 -20.85 -33.71
N TRP A 863 17.08 -20.41 -34.45
CA TRP A 863 18.48 -20.84 -34.30
C TRP A 863 19.47 -19.66 -34.38
N VAL A 864 20.71 -19.90 -33.94
CA VAL A 864 21.85 -18.98 -34.04
C VAL A 864 22.98 -19.71 -34.78
N TYR A 865 23.68 -19.02 -35.68
CA TYR A 865 24.87 -19.54 -36.34
C TYR A 865 26.13 -18.83 -35.82
N SER A 866 26.98 -19.55 -35.10
CA SER A 866 28.27 -19.07 -34.60
C SER A 866 29.31 -20.19 -34.70
N ASP A 867 30.58 -19.82 -34.87
CA ASP A 867 31.72 -20.77 -34.81
C ASP A 867 31.60 -21.98 -35.76
N GLY A 868 30.88 -21.81 -36.87
CA GLY A 868 30.62 -22.86 -37.87
C GLY A 868 29.47 -23.83 -37.53
N VAL A 869 28.78 -23.65 -36.41
CA VAL A 869 27.69 -24.53 -35.93
C VAL A 869 26.36 -23.79 -35.74
N TYR A 870 25.27 -24.56 -35.77
CA TYR A 870 23.92 -24.08 -35.48
C TYR A 870 23.52 -24.47 -34.05
N THR A 871 23.21 -23.49 -33.20
CA THR A 871 22.62 -23.70 -31.86
C THR A 871 21.19 -23.18 -31.80
N ARG A 872 20.38 -23.71 -30.89
CA ARG A 872 18.98 -23.26 -30.72
C ARG A 872 18.91 -21.88 -30.07
N TYR A 873 17.90 -21.09 -30.42
CA TYR A 873 17.59 -19.87 -29.68
C TYR A 873 16.74 -20.21 -28.44
N PRO A 874 17.05 -19.67 -27.25
CA PRO A 874 18.10 -18.67 -26.96
C PRO A 874 19.51 -19.26 -26.80
N PHE A 875 20.51 -18.58 -27.37
CA PHE A 875 21.94 -18.98 -27.35
C PHE A 875 22.43 -19.28 -25.93
N GLN A 876 22.08 -18.40 -24.98
CA GLN A 876 22.44 -18.50 -23.57
C GLN A 876 21.93 -19.79 -22.87
N SER A 877 20.94 -20.49 -23.43
CA SER A 877 20.40 -21.76 -22.91
C SER A 877 20.72 -22.96 -23.82
N ALA A 878 21.59 -22.80 -24.81
CA ALA A 878 21.81 -23.78 -25.86
C ALA A 878 23.28 -23.82 -26.32
N LEU A 879 24.20 -23.81 -25.36
CA LEU A 879 25.64 -23.86 -25.59
C LEU A 879 26.12 -25.25 -26.06
N HIS A 880 25.35 -26.31 -25.80
CA HIS A 880 25.65 -27.68 -26.21
C HIS A 880 25.82 -27.80 -27.73
N GLY A 881 27.05 -28.07 -28.17
CA GLY A 881 27.43 -28.19 -29.59
C GLY A 881 28.38 -27.10 -30.08
N LEU A 882 28.57 -26.01 -29.32
CA LEU A 882 29.66 -25.05 -29.55
C LEU A 882 31.03 -25.68 -29.25
N PRO A 883 32.14 -25.12 -29.78
CA PRO A 883 33.49 -25.53 -29.40
C PRO A 883 33.70 -25.47 -27.88
N VAL A 884 34.40 -26.46 -27.30
CA VAL A 884 34.52 -26.63 -25.84
C VAL A 884 35.05 -25.39 -25.13
N GLU A 885 36.00 -24.66 -25.72
CA GLU A 885 36.53 -23.42 -25.16
C GLU A 885 35.51 -22.26 -25.21
N VAL A 886 34.63 -22.20 -26.22
CA VAL A 886 33.51 -21.24 -26.29
C VAL A 886 32.46 -21.55 -25.21
N VAL A 887 32.10 -22.82 -25.03
CA VAL A 887 31.20 -23.27 -23.95
C VAL A 887 31.78 -22.88 -22.59
N LYS A 888 33.07 -23.14 -22.38
CA LYS A 888 33.82 -22.83 -21.15
C LYS A 888 33.89 -21.31 -20.88
N GLU A 889 34.21 -20.48 -21.88
CA GLU A 889 34.16 -19.02 -21.73
C GLU A 889 32.74 -18.53 -21.37
N CYS A 890 31.70 -19.10 -21.98
CA CYS A 890 30.31 -18.75 -21.71
C CYS A 890 29.87 -19.13 -20.28
N VAL A 891 30.15 -20.37 -19.85
CA VAL A 891 29.78 -20.85 -18.50
C VAL A 891 30.59 -20.14 -17.42
N LEU A 892 31.91 -20.00 -17.56
CA LEU A 892 32.73 -19.27 -16.59
C LEU A 892 32.32 -17.80 -16.49
N GLY A 893 32.13 -17.12 -17.63
CA GLY A 893 31.66 -15.74 -17.65
C GLY A 893 30.30 -15.55 -16.96
N ALA A 894 29.38 -16.52 -17.10
CA ALA A 894 28.07 -16.49 -16.45
C ALA A 894 28.12 -16.83 -14.94
N ILE A 895 29.16 -17.54 -14.47
CA ILE A 895 29.45 -17.73 -13.05
C ILE A 895 30.04 -16.44 -12.45
N GLU A 896 31.10 -15.92 -13.07
CA GLU A 896 31.78 -14.67 -12.67
C GLU A 896 30.79 -13.51 -12.52
N ALA A 897 29.88 -13.34 -13.49
CA ALA A 897 28.91 -12.26 -13.52
C ALA A 897 27.80 -12.36 -12.45
N ARG A 898 27.61 -13.54 -11.83
CA ARG A 898 26.53 -13.80 -10.85
C ARG A 898 27.01 -13.93 -9.42
N TYR A 899 28.18 -14.54 -9.21
CA TYR A 899 28.68 -14.89 -7.88
C TYR A 899 30.04 -14.25 -7.57
N GLY A 900 30.64 -13.56 -8.53
CA GLY A 900 32.07 -13.24 -8.50
C GLY A 900 32.94 -14.48 -8.70
N GLU A 901 34.24 -14.35 -8.44
CA GLU A 901 35.18 -15.46 -8.49
C GLU A 901 35.04 -16.32 -7.21
N THR A 902 34.29 -17.43 -7.31
CA THR A 902 33.86 -18.25 -6.16
C THR A 902 34.83 -19.36 -5.72
N ALA A 903 34.78 -19.68 -4.42
CA ALA A 903 35.22 -20.96 -3.84
C ALA A 903 34.05 -21.69 -3.15
N THR A 904 34.06 -23.03 -3.15
CA THR A 904 32.86 -23.89 -3.01
C THR A 904 32.83 -24.84 -1.81
N ALA A 905 31.67 -25.10 -1.17
CA ALA A 905 31.31 -26.36 -0.47
C ALA A 905 29.82 -26.43 0.01
N ALA A 906 29.35 -27.60 0.46
CA ALA A 906 27.99 -27.90 1.01
C ALA A 906 28.07 -29.04 2.10
N VAL A 907 27.06 -29.77 2.63
CA VAL A 907 25.80 -30.33 2.09
C VAL A 907 24.55 -30.20 3.05
N PRO A 908 23.88 -31.19 3.73
CA PRO A 908 22.45 -31.03 4.14
C PRO A 908 22.08 -31.27 5.64
N LEU A 909 20.76 -31.32 5.93
CA LEU A 909 20.09 -31.55 7.23
C LEU A 909 19.61 -33.01 7.47
N ASP A 910 19.24 -33.37 8.72
CA ASP A 910 18.05 -34.19 9.04
C ASP A 910 17.49 -33.92 10.48
N ARG A 911 16.38 -34.55 10.90
CA ARG A 911 15.46 -34.09 11.99
C ARG A 911 15.19 -35.08 13.18
N ALA A 912 14.75 -34.50 14.32
CA ALA A 912 13.49 -34.82 15.07
C ALA A 912 13.48 -35.37 16.54
N ARG A 913 12.73 -34.63 17.40
CA ARG A 913 11.73 -35.06 18.44
C ARG A 913 12.13 -35.60 19.85
N ALA A 914 11.59 -34.93 20.89
CA ALA A 914 11.19 -35.47 22.21
C ALA A 914 10.05 -34.62 22.86
N ARG A 915 9.59 -34.92 24.09
CA ARG A 915 8.47 -34.27 24.85
C ARG A 915 8.62 -34.54 26.39
N ARG A 916 7.89 -33.99 27.37
CA ARG A 916 6.94 -32.85 27.61
C ARG A 916 6.84 -32.63 29.14
N ASP A 917 6.36 -31.47 29.63
CA ASP A 917 5.54 -31.38 30.87
C ASP A 917 4.70 -30.08 30.93
N CYS A 918 3.86 -29.88 31.96
CA CYS A 918 2.91 -28.75 32.11
C CYS A 918 2.72 -28.26 33.58
N CYS A 919 2.34 -26.97 33.75
CA CYS A 919 1.28 -26.45 34.66
C CYS A 919 1.50 -25.01 35.21
N ALA A 920 1.36 -24.01 34.33
CA ALA A 920 0.80 -22.68 34.60
C ALA A 920 0.48 -22.05 33.23
N ASP A 921 -0.46 -21.09 33.17
CA ASP A 921 -0.68 -20.13 32.07
C ASP A 921 -0.60 -20.69 30.63
N GLY A 922 -1.75 -21.14 30.10
CA GLY A 922 -1.80 -22.10 28.98
C GLY A 922 -1.46 -21.60 27.57
N ALA A 923 -0.17 -21.49 27.22
CA ALA A 923 0.33 -21.54 25.83
C ALA A 923 1.82 -21.99 25.76
N MET A 924 2.27 -22.52 24.61
CA MET A 924 3.68 -22.90 24.34
C MET A 924 4.07 -22.60 22.85
N PRO A 925 5.30 -22.11 22.54
CA PRO A 925 5.71 -21.61 21.19
C PRO A 925 6.62 -22.61 20.37
N ASP A 926 7.37 -22.32 19.28
CA ASP A 926 8.03 -21.07 18.76
C ASP A 926 8.55 -21.09 17.26
N GLU A 927 9.22 -19.99 16.79
CA GLU A 927 10.21 -19.82 15.65
C GLU A 927 9.82 -19.90 14.12
N SER A 928 10.53 -19.36 13.05
CA SER A 928 11.47 -18.20 12.80
C SER A 928 11.91 -17.94 11.27
N SER A 929 12.56 -16.77 10.89
CA SER A 929 13.45 -16.42 9.68
C SER A 929 12.87 -15.68 8.37
N SER A 930 13.54 -15.05 7.33
CA SER A 930 14.92 -14.53 6.91
C SER A 930 14.95 -13.71 5.50
N SER A 931 15.83 -12.91 4.74
CA SER A 931 17.21 -12.15 4.63
C SER A 931 17.61 -11.29 3.32
N GLY A 932 18.34 -10.10 3.32
CA GLY A 932 19.50 -9.66 2.41
C GLY A 932 19.65 -8.57 1.20
N ILE A 933 19.99 -7.25 1.43
CA ILE A 933 20.93 -6.26 0.68
C ILE A 933 20.59 -5.50 -0.71
N VAL A 934 21.34 -4.41 -1.16
CA VAL A 934 21.11 -3.23 -2.14
C VAL A 934 21.83 -3.14 -3.57
N GLU A 935 21.49 -2.21 -4.53
CA GLU A 935 22.13 -1.96 -5.90
C GLU A 935 21.87 -0.54 -6.63
N GLY A 936 21.98 -0.38 -7.99
CA GLY A 936 22.01 0.91 -8.79
C GLY A 936 21.82 0.86 -10.36
N LYS A 937 22.14 1.95 -11.13
CA LYS A 937 21.80 2.19 -12.60
C LYS A 937 22.87 1.78 -13.67
N GLU A 938 22.46 1.65 -14.96
CA GLU A 938 23.14 0.86 -16.02
C GLU A 938 22.84 1.32 -17.50
N ASP A 939 23.57 0.81 -18.53
CA ASP A 939 23.27 0.91 -20.00
C ASP A 939 23.18 -0.47 -20.70
N PHE A 940 22.83 -0.56 -22.00
CA PHE A 940 22.62 -1.85 -22.66
C PHE A 940 23.91 -2.68 -22.86
N GLN A 941 25.06 -2.06 -23.08
CA GLN A 941 26.33 -2.79 -23.13
C GLN A 941 26.69 -3.37 -21.75
N HIS A 942 26.53 -2.57 -20.69
CA HIS A 942 26.75 -3.05 -19.31
C HIS A 942 25.72 -4.11 -18.89
N PHE A 943 24.47 -4.00 -19.33
CA PHE A 943 23.45 -5.06 -19.14
C PHE A 943 23.89 -6.38 -19.77
N ILE A 944 24.30 -6.37 -21.05
CA ILE A 944 24.79 -7.57 -21.74
C ILE A 944 25.92 -8.24 -20.94
N MET A 945 26.86 -7.44 -20.43
CA MET A 945 28.01 -7.91 -19.65
C MET A 945 27.64 -8.40 -18.23
N ARG A 946 26.72 -7.72 -17.53
CA ARG A 946 26.24 -8.07 -16.17
C ARG A 946 25.32 -9.29 -16.17
N THR A 947 24.44 -9.40 -17.17
CA THR A 947 23.35 -10.39 -17.16
C THR A 947 23.77 -11.75 -17.74
N TRP A 948 24.66 -11.78 -18.73
CA TRP A 948 25.12 -13.03 -19.37
C TRP A 948 26.64 -13.27 -19.29
N GLY A 949 27.41 -12.31 -18.80
CA GLY A 949 28.85 -12.47 -18.60
C GLY A 949 29.69 -12.38 -19.88
N LYS A 950 31.00 -12.25 -19.69
CA LYS A 950 31.98 -11.92 -20.75
C LYS A 950 31.92 -12.86 -21.95
N GLY A 951 31.74 -14.17 -21.74
CA GLY A 951 31.70 -15.17 -22.82
C GLY A 951 30.47 -15.04 -23.72
N ILE A 952 29.26 -15.06 -23.15
CA ILE A 952 28.01 -14.95 -23.93
C ILE A 952 27.90 -13.55 -24.57
N ALA A 953 28.39 -12.52 -23.87
CA ALA A 953 28.53 -11.17 -24.41
C ALA A 953 29.41 -11.15 -25.67
N ARG A 954 30.62 -11.76 -25.61
CA ARG A 954 31.59 -11.83 -26.71
C ARG A 954 31.08 -12.63 -27.91
N HIS A 955 30.55 -13.83 -27.69
CA HIS A 955 30.28 -14.79 -28.77
C HIS A 955 28.91 -14.62 -29.43
N PHE A 956 27.97 -13.92 -28.79
CA PHE A 956 26.66 -13.65 -29.39
C PHE A 956 26.14 -12.24 -29.13
N ALA A 957 25.97 -11.84 -27.87
CA ALA A 957 25.07 -10.74 -27.54
C ALA A 957 25.59 -9.36 -27.98
N LEU A 958 26.89 -9.08 -27.86
CA LEU A 958 27.50 -7.84 -28.37
C LEU A 958 27.54 -7.80 -29.91
N PRO A 959 28.19 -8.74 -30.63
CA PRO A 959 28.31 -8.66 -32.09
C PRO A 959 26.95 -8.67 -32.79
N TYR A 960 25.99 -9.48 -32.33
CA TYR A 960 24.64 -9.48 -32.90
C TYR A 960 23.94 -8.12 -32.72
N ASN A 961 23.96 -7.52 -31.52
CA ASN A 961 23.28 -6.26 -31.29
C ASN A 961 24.00 -5.08 -31.97
N GLN A 962 25.33 -5.03 -31.98
CA GLN A 962 26.08 -4.00 -32.73
C GLN A 962 25.73 -4.04 -34.23
N LYS A 963 25.62 -5.25 -34.79
CA LYS A 963 25.24 -5.48 -36.18
C LYS A 963 23.78 -5.11 -36.48
N LEU A 964 22.84 -5.50 -35.61
CA LEU A 964 21.41 -5.16 -35.70
C LEU A 964 21.20 -3.64 -35.59
N TRP A 965 21.67 -3.01 -34.51
CA TRP A 965 21.27 -1.65 -34.15
C TRP A 965 22.07 -0.54 -34.85
N LYS A 966 23.28 -0.82 -35.36
CA LYS A 966 24.13 0.16 -36.08
C LYS A 966 24.39 1.48 -35.31
N VAL A 967 24.25 1.45 -33.98
CA VAL A 967 24.56 2.51 -33.03
C VAL A 967 25.36 1.92 -31.85
N PRO A 968 26.11 2.72 -31.08
CA PRO A 968 26.83 2.21 -29.92
C PRO A 968 25.86 1.68 -28.85
N LEU A 969 26.11 0.49 -28.33
CA LEU A 969 25.24 -0.14 -27.31
C LEU A 969 25.34 0.53 -25.92
N THR A 970 26.30 1.43 -25.74
CA THR A 970 26.40 2.36 -24.60
C THR A 970 25.33 3.46 -24.64
N ASP A 971 24.95 3.85 -25.86
CA ASP A 971 24.07 4.98 -26.13
C ASP A 971 22.60 4.50 -26.12
N MET A 972 22.40 3.19 -26.11
CA MET A 972 21.11 2.53 -25.92
C MET A 972 20.81 2.28 -24.43
N GLU A 973 19.59 2.62 -24.04
CA GLU A 973 19.03 2.26 -22.73
C GLU A 973 18.27 0.91 -22.81
N THR A 974 17.74 0.42 -21.68
CA THR A 974 17.32 -0.99 -21.53
C THR A 974 15.83 -1.21 -21.28
N SER A 975 14.98 -0.18 -21.22
CA SER A 975 13.57 -0.33 -20.87
C SER A 975 12.83 -1.26 -21.84
N TRP A 976 13.22 -1.25 -23.11
CA TRP A 976 12.65 -2.09 -24.19
C TRP A 976 12.96 -3.59 -24.07
N LEU A 977 13.84 -4.03 -23.17
CA LEU A 977 14.23 -5.44 -23.02
C LEU A 977 13.16 -6.30 -22.31
N GLY A 978 12.24 -5.68 -21.57
CA GLY A 978 11.26 -6.35 -20.70
C GLY A 978 10.49 -7.46 -21.42
N GLY A 979 10.66 -8.71 -20.96
CA GLY A 979 10.00 -9.90 -21.50
C GLY A 979 10.47 -10.36 -22.89
N ARG A 980 11.41 -9.64 -23.55
CA ARG A 980 11.78 -9.88 -24.96
C ARG A 980 13.06 -10.69 -25.15
N VAL A 981 13.99 -10.66 -24.20
CA VAL A 981 15.20 -11.51 -24.23
C VAL A 981 15.17 -12.51 -23.07
N PRO A 982 15.32 -13.83 -23.31
CA PRO A 982 15.31 -14.82 -22.24
C PRO A 982 16.44 -14.66 -21.22
N LEU A 983 16.10 -14.77 -19.94
CA LEU A 983 17.00 -14.64 -18.80
C LEU A 983 17.12 -15.98 -18.04
N PRO A 984 17.85 -16.98 -18.58
CA PRO A 984 18.03 -18.27 -17.91
C PRO A 984 18.89 -18.14 -16.64
N ASP A 985 18.54 -18.86 -15.58
CA ASP A 985 19.38 -18.99 -14.38
C ASP A 985 20.69 -19.77 -14.66
N LEU A 986 21.58 -19.91 -13.68
CA LEU A 986 22.87 -20.58 -13.92
C LEU A 986 22.72 -22.09 -14.18
N SER A 987 21.75 -22.78 -13.56
CA SER A 987 21.49 -24.19 -13.87
C SER A 987 21.08 -24.32 -15.32
N GLN A 988 20.14 -23.49 -15.79
CA GLN A 988 19.69 -23.51 -17.19
C GLN A 988 20.80 -23.24 -18.21
N ILE A 989 21.83 -22.45 -17.88
CA ILE A 989 23.02 -22.26 -18.73
C ILE A 989 23.93 -23.51 -18.70
N ILE A 990 24.13 -24.13 -17.54
CA ILE A 990 24.97 -25.34 -17.37
C ILE A 990 24.28 -26.56 -18.01
N ASP A 991 22.99 -26.78 -17.73
CA ASP A 991 22.16 -27.79 -18.37
C ASP A 991 22.15 -27.60 -19.89
N GLY A 992 21.96 -26.37 -20.36
CA GLY A 992 22.04 -26.01 -21.78
C GLY A 992 23.42 -26.15 -22.42
N ALA A 993 24.48 -26.37 -21.64
CA ALA A 993 25.83 -26.73 -22.10
C ALA A 993 26.08 -28.25 -22.08
N LEU A 994 25.50 -28.96 -21.09
CA LEU A 994 25.66 -30.40 -20.91
C LEU A 994 24.75 -31.24 -21.81
N GLN A 995 23.59 -30.71 -22.22
CA GLN A 995 22.58 -31.44 -22.99
C GLN A 995 21.82 -30.54 -23.99
N PRO A 996 21.27 -31.08 -25.10
CA PRO A 996 20.50 -30.31 -26.07
C PRO A 996 19.20 -29.71 -25.47
N LEU A 997 18.89 -28.46 -25.83
CA LEU A 997 17.66 -27.78 -25.41
C LEU A 997 16.40 -28.43 -26.04
N ALA A 998 15.72 -29.25 -25.24
CA ALA A 998 14.65 -30.16 -25.70
C ALA A 998 13.34 -29.48 -26.16
N LYS A 999 13.11 -28.20 -25.82
CA LYS A 999 11.90 -27.44 -26.20
C LYS A 999 12.24 -25.98 -26.56
N PRO A 1000 11.50 -25.34 -27.48
CA PRO A 1000 11.62 -23.90 -27.71
C PRO A 1000 11.22 -23.08 -26.46
N VAL A 1001 11.95 -22.01 -26.17
CA VAL A 1001 11.75 -21.15 -24.98
C VAL A 1001 11.51 -19.69 -25.38
N GLY A 1002 10.54 -19.03 -24.75
CA GLY A 1002 10.17 -17.62 -24.98
C GLY A 1002 8.70 -17.44 -25.39
N PRO A 1003 8.18 -16.19 -25.46
CA PRO A 1003 6.76 -15.91 -25.68
C PRO A 1003 6.23 -16.37 -27.05
N ASN A 1004 7.12 -16.60 -28.02
CA ASN A 1004 6.81 -17.13 -29.36
C ASN A 1004 7.27 -18.60 -29.55
N ALA A 1005 7.45 -19.37 -28.48
CA ALA A 1005 7.86 -20.80 -28.54
C ALA A 1005 6.89 -21.67 -29.37
N ARG A 1006 5.62 -21.27 -29.45
CA ARG A 1006 4.65 -21.61 -30.50
C ARG A 1006 4.26 -20.31 -31.19
N PHE A 1007 4.12 -20.32 -32.51
CA PHE A 1007 3.68 -19.17 -33.29
C PHE A 1007 2.68 -19.58 -34.37
N GLY A 1008 1.89 -18.63 -34.85
CA GLY A 1008 0.94 -18.80 -35.92
C GLY A 1008 1.39 -18.09 -37.19
N TYR A 1009 0.95 -18.58 -38.35
CA TYR A 1009 1.20 -17.98 -39.65
C TYR A 1009 0.07 -18.34 -40.63
N PRO A 1010 -0.31 -17.46 -41.59
CA PRO A 1010 -1.38 -17.78 -42.55
C PRO A 1010 -0.96 -18.91 -43.52
N LEU A 1011 -1.83 -19.90 -43.75
CA LEU A 1011 -1.55 -20.98 -44.68
C LEU A 1011 -1.35 -20.47 -46.12
N ARG A 1012 -2.09 -19.44 -46.55
CA ARG A 1012 -2.04 -18.88 -47.90
C ARG A 1012 -2.04 -17.35 -47.86
N GLY A 1013 -1.38 -16.74 -48.85
CA GLY A 1013 -1.39 -15.28 -49.06
C GLY A 1013 -0.43 -14.49 -48.17
N GLY A 1014 0.51 -15.16 -47.50
CA GLY A 1014 1.50 -14.53 -46.62
C GLY A 1014 0.89 -13.80 -45.42
N PHE A 1015 1.69 -13.00 -44.71
CA PHE A 1015 1.18 -12.17 -43.61
C PHE A 1015 0.18 -11.08 -44.10
N GLN A 1016 0.24 -10.71 -45.39
CA GLN A 1016 -0.79 -9.90 -46.06
C GLN A 1016 -2.20 -10.47 -45.90
N ALA A 1017 -2.38 -11.80 -45.83
CA ALA A 1017 -3.69 -12.40 -45.65
C ALA A 1017 -4.36 -11.98 -44.32
N LEU A 1018 -3.58 -11.78 -43.25
CA LEU A 1018 -4.09 -11.27 -41.98
C LEU A 1018 -4.53 -9.81 -42.07
N MET A 1019 -3.79 -8.99 -42.84
CA MET A 1019 -4.14 -7.58 -43.07
C MET A 1019 -5.41 -7.47 -43.93
N SER A 1020 -5.48 -8.26 -45.00
CA SER A 1020 -6.66 -8.33 -45.88
C SER A 1020 -7.89 -8.91 -45.19
N GLY A 1021 -7.71 -9.74 -44.15
CA GLY A 1021 -8.78 -10.28 -43.31
C GLY A 1021 -9.62 -9.20 -42.61
N PHE A 1022 -9.10 -7.99 -42.40
CA PHE A 1022 -9.90 -6.89 -41.82
C PHE A 1022 -10.96 -6.36 -42.79
N LEU A 1023 -10.72 -6.44 -44.10
CA LEU A 1023 -11.51 -5.70 -45.11
C LEU A 1023 -13.00 -6.09 -45.15
N PRO A 1024 -13.42 -7.36 -45.00
CA PRO A 1024 -14.84 -7.73 -44.89
C PRO A 1024 -15.53 -7.24 -43.60
N HIS A 1025 -14.76 -6.74 -42.63
CA HIS A 1025 -15.24 -6.33 -41.31
C HIS A 1025 -15.10 -4.82 -41.04
N LEU A 1026 -14.42 -4.06 -41.92
CA LEU A 1026 -14.34 -2.61 -41.81
C LEU A 1026 -15.72 -1.97 -42.04
N LYS A 1027 -16.08 -1.04 -41.16
CA LYS A 1027 -17.24 -0.14 -41.34
C LYS A 1027 -16.84 1.33 -41.56
N CYS A 1028 -15.56 1.65 -41.41
CA CYS A 1028 -14.99 2.91 -41.83
C CYS A 1028 -14.87 2.95 -43.36
N THR A 1029 -14.77 4.15 -43.95
CA THR A 1029 -14.34 4.28 -45.35
C THR A 1029 -12.84 4.09 -45.44
N LEU A 1030 -12.36 3.15 -46.27
CA LEU A 1030 -10.94 2.97 -46.58
C LEU A 1030 -10.64 3.52 -47.98
N GLU A 1031 -9.63 4.37 -48.10
CA GLU A 1031 -9.13 4.90 -49.37
C GLU A 1031 -7.64 4.57 -49.58
N THR A 1032 -7.33 3.74 -50.59
CA THR A 1032 -5.96 3.44 -51.02
C THR A 1032 -5.44 4.51 -51.99
N ASP A 1033 -4.13 4.47 -52.27
CA ASP A 1033 -3.44 5.39 -53.19
C ASP A 1033 -3.51 6.88 -52.78
N THR A 1034 -3.90 7.17 -51.53
CA THR A 1034 -4.08 8.51 -50.96
C THR A 1034 -2.79 9.03 -50.31
N THR A 1035 -1.99 9.76 -51.09
CA THR A 1035 -0.77 10.41 -50.56
C THR A 1035 -1.11 11.75 -49.90
N LEU A 1036 -0.91 11.82 -48.58
CA LEU A 1036 -0.99 13.05 -47.79
C LEU A 1036 0.23 13.96 -48.04
N THR A 1037 0.01 15.26 -48.25
CA THR A 1037 1.07 16.25 -48.60
C THR A 1037 1.23 17.39 -47.60
N ARG A 1038 0.18 17.73 -46.86
CA ARG A 1038 0.21 18.72 -45.76
C ARG A 1038 -0.82 18.35 -44.69
N ILE A 1039 -0.51 18.67 -43.45
CA ILE A 1039 -1.51 18.81 -42.37
C ILE A 1039 -1.44 20.27 -41.90
N TYR A 1040 -2.57 20.97 -41.92
CA TYR A 1040 -2.76 22.26 -41.28
C TYR A 1040 -3.44 21.98 -39.94
N SER A 1041 -2.63 21.86 -38.88
CA SER A 1041 -3.07 21.40 -37.57
C SER A 1041 -3.83 22.46 -36.79
N GLN A 1042 -3.60 23.74 -37.07
CA GLN A 1042 -4.39 24.83 -36.49
C GLN A 1042 -5.79 24.97 -37.15
N ALA A 1043 -5.99 24.36 -38.31
CA ALA A 1043 -7.25 24.38 -39.07
C ALA A 1043 -8.01 23.04 -39.05
N HIS A 1044 -7.39 21.98 -38.51
CA HIS A 1044 -7.81 20.58 -38.63
C HIS A 1044 -8.08 20.15 -40.08
N VAL A 1045 -7.13 20.41 -40.99
CA VAL A 1045 -7.24 20.05 -42.42
C VAL A 1045 -6.05 19.21 -42.88
N ALA A 1046 -6.35 18.04 -43.46
CA ALA A 1046 -5.40 17.15 -44.12
C ALA A 1046 -5.53 17.28 -45.66
N LEU A 1047 -4.43 17.59 -46.37
CA LEU A 1047 -4.40 17.84 -47.82
C LEU A 1047 -3.74 16.68 -48.58
N LEU A 1048 -4.40 16.17 -49.62
CA LEU A 1048 -3.91 15.08 -50.46
C LEU A 1048 -3.21 15.58 -51.73
N ALA A 1049 -2.39 14.71 -52.34
CA ALA A 1049 -1.64 14.97 -53.57
C ALA A 1049 -2.53 15.14 -54.82
N ASP A 1050 -3.77 14.64 -54.78
CA ASP A 1050 -4.78 14.82 -55.83
C ASP A 1050 -5.56 16.15 -55.71
N GLY A 1051 -5.29 16.94 -54.66
CA GLY A 1051 -5.96 18.21 -54.38
C GLY A 1051 -7.23 18.09 -53.52
N ARG A 1052 -7.65 16.88 -53.15
CA ARG A 1052 -8.71 16.68 -52.14
C ARG A 1052 -8.19 17.05 -50.76
N HIS A 1053 -9.09 17.45 -49.88
CA HIS A 1053 -8.76 17.74 -48.49
C HIS A 1053 -9.86 17.22 -47.55
N TYR A 1054 -9.46 16.79 -46.37
CA TYR A 1054 -10.34 16.32 -45.31
C TYR A 1054 -10.23 17.30 -44.14
N ARG A 1055 -11.35 17.94 -43.80
CA ARG A 1055 -11.49 18.58 -42.49
C ARG A 1055 -11.83 17.49 -41.48
N TYR A 1056 -11.11 17.43 -40.37
CA TYR A 1056 -11.31 16.44 -39.32
C TYR A 1056 -11.74 17.09 -38.00
N GLU A 1057 -12.37 16.32 -37.12
CA GLU A 1057 -12.54 16.70 -35.71
C GLU A 1057 -11.43 16.11 -34.83
N GLN A 1058 -11.03 14.88 -35.13
CA GLN A 1058 -9.96 14.15 -34.45
C GLN A 1058 -9.15 13.36 -35.50
N LEU A 1059 -7.83 13.22 -35.30
CA LEU A 1059 -6.95 12.50 -36.22
C LEU A 1059 -6.16 11.41 -35.48
N ILE A 1060 -6.25 10.16 -35.94
CA ILE A 1060 -5.42 9.04 -35.45
C ILE A 1060 -4.27 8.82 -36.45
N SER A 1061 -3.05 9.14 -36.05
CA SER A 1061 -1.86 8.96 -36.88
C SER A 1061 -1.19 7.62 -36.58
N THR A 1062 -0.89 6.82 -37.61
CA THR A 1062 -0.02 5.64 -37.49
C THR A 1062 1.26 5.74 -38.35
N MET A 1063 1.55 6.92 -38.91
CA MET A 1063 2.74 7.16 -39.73
C MET A 1063 3.99 7.47 -38.88
N PRO A 1064 5.22 7.45 -39.44
CA PRO A 1064 6.44 7.81 -38.70
C PRO A 1064 6.40 9.23 -38.12
N LEU A 1065 6.66 9.35 -36.83
CA LEU A 1065 6.54 10.60 -36.06
C LEU A 1065 7.36 11.79 -36.63
N PRO A 1066 8.62 11.62 -37.11
CA PRO A 1066 9.34 12.70 -37.78
C PRO A 1066 8.69 13.16 -39.09
N GLU A 1067 8.12 12.23 -39.87
CA GLU A 1067 7.45 12.57 -41.13
C GLU A 1067 6.08 13.22 -40.88
N LEU A 1068 5.37 12.86 -39.80
CA LEU A 1068 4.14 13.54 -39.37
C LEU A 1068 4.43 15.02 -39.09
N ILE A 1069 5.43 15.30 -38.24
CA ILE A 1069 5.87 16.66 -37.89
C ILE A 1069 6.34 17.44 -39.12
N LYS A 1070 7.05 16.79 -40.05
CA LYS A 1070 7.48 17.37 -41.33
C LYS A 1070 6.30 17.74 -42.25
N LEU A 1071 5.23 16.94 -42.30
CA LEU A 1071 3.99 17.27 -43.04
C LEU A 1071 3.23 18.45 -42.44
N MET A 1072 3.47 18.78 -41.17
CA MET A 1072 2.90 19.95 -40.46
C MET A 1072 3.82 21.19 -40.55
N GLY A 1073 5.14 21.00 -40.62
CA GLY A 1073 6.13 22.04 -40.97
C GLY A 1073 6.09 23.28 -40.09
N ASP A 1074 5.85 24.45 -40.67
CA ASP A 1074 5.95 25.76 -40.01
C ASP A 1074 4.86 26.07 -38.97
N GLU A 1075 3.77 25.29 -38.90
CA GLU A 1075 2.82 25.35 -37.78
C GLU A 1075 3.37 24.68 -36.50
N VAL A 1076 4.45 23.89 -36.60
CA VAL A 1076 5.07 23.16 -35.48
C VAL A 1076 6.08 24.05 -34.74
N PRO A 1077 6.04 24.15 -33.39
CA PRO A 1077 7.07 24.84 -32.61
C PRO A 1077 8.48 24.29 -32.85
N GLU A 1078 9.48 25.17 -32.90
CA GLU A 1078 10.87 24.81 -33.23
C GLU A 1078 11.42 23.70 -32.30
N SER A 1079 11.11 23.73 -31.00
CA SER A 1079 11.51 22.70 -30.04
C SER A 1079 10.93 21.31 -30.37
N VAL A 1080 9.70 21.25 -30.88
CA VAL A 1080 9.05 20.00 -31.32
C VAL A 1080 9.65 19.52 -32.64
N GLN A 1081 10.00 20.44 -33.57
CA GLN A 1081 10.75 20.08 -34.78
C GLN A 1081 12.15 19.53 -34.44
N GLN A 1082 12.89 20.17 -33.53
CA GLN A 1082 14.20 19.72 -33.07
C GLN A 1082 14.12 18.34 -32.37
N ALA A 1083 13.13 18.13 -31.50
CA ALA A 1083 12.89 16.83 -30.86
C ALA A 1083 12.60 15.72 -31.89
N ALA A 1084 11.77 16.02 -32.90
CA ALA A 1084 11.45 15.07 -33.97
C ALA A 1084 12.66 14.73 -34.86
N GLN A 1085 13.59 15.66 -35.05
CA GLN A 1085 14.85 15.43 -35.77
C GLN A 1085 15.86 14.58 -34.97
N GLN A 1086 15.77 14.55 -33.64
CA GLN A 1086 16.67 13.76 -32.78
C GLN A 1086 16.28 12.28 -32.69
N LEU A 1087 15.03 11.91 -33.01
CA LEU A 1087 14.53 10.54 -32.86
C LEU A 1087 15.30 9.52 -33.72
N GLN A 1088 16.10 8.67 -33.07
CA GLN A 1088 16.93 7.68 -33.76
C GLN A 1088 16.13 6.46 -34.24
N PHE A 1089 16.51 5.93 -35.40
CA PHE A 1089 15.95 4.71 -36.00
C PHE A 1089 17.01 3.95 -36.83
N VAL A 1090 16.69 2.70 -37.15
CA VAL A 1090 17.44 1.83 -38.06
C VAL A 1090 16.52 1.41 -39.20
N SER A 1091 17.05 1.43 -40.41
CA SER A 1091 16.40 0.96 -41.63
C SER A 1091 16.76 -0.50 -41.90
N VAL A 1092 15.89 -1.25 -42.58
CA VAL A 1092 16.17 -2.62 -43.01
C VAL A 1092 15.95 -2.74 -44.51
N ARG A 1093 16.91 -3.35 -45.20
CA ARG A 1093 16.73 -3.92 -46.54
C ARG A 1093 16.53 -5.42 -46.39
N CYS A 1094 15.49 -5.94 -47.03
CA CYS A 1094 15.22 -7.37 -47.13
C CYS A 1094 15.55 -7.83 -48.55
N VAL A 1095 16.46 -8.79 -48.68
CA VAL A 1095 16.78 -9.46 -49.95
C VAL A 1095 16.09 -10.83 -49.94
N ASN A 1096 15.08 -10.99 -50.76
CA ASN A 1096 14.33 -12.22 -50.95
C ASN A 1096 15.03 -13.07 -52.02
N LEU A 1097 15.22 -14.37 -51.74
CA LEU A 1097 15.84 -15.33 -52.65
C LEU A 1097 14.94 -16.58 -52.76
N GLY A 1098 14.44 -16.85 -53.98
CA GLY A 1098 13.73 -18.08 -54.32
C GLY A 1098 14.69 -19.11 -54.90
N ILE A 1099 15.00 -20.16 -54.14
CA ILE A 1099 16.01 -21.17 -54.51
C ILE A 1099 15.33 -22.39 -55.12
N GLY A 1100 15.87 -22.94 -56.21
CA GLY A 1100 15.35 -24.13 -56.89
C GLY A 1100 15.77 -25.46 -56.27
N ARG A 1101 15.77 -25.53 -54.94
CA ARG A 1101 15.92 -26.76 -54.15
C ARG A 1101 14.94 -26.70 -52.98
N ALA A 1102 14.04 -27.68 -52.90
CA ALA A 1102 13.16 -27.89 -51.76
C ALA A 1102 13.94 -28.23 -50.48
N ASP A 1103 13.30 -28.05 -49.33
CA ASP A 1103 13.78 -28.51 -48.02
C ASP A 1103 15.21 -28.05 -47.66
N LEU A 1104 15.55 -26.77 -47.91
CA LEU A 1104 16.89 -26.22 -47.62
C LEU A 1104 17.31 -26.42 -46.16
N THR A 1105 16.36 -26.26 -45.24
CA THR A 1105 16.55 -26.37 -43.79
C THR A 1105 15.18 -26.52 -43.10
N GLU A 1106 15.19 -27.08 -41.89
CA GLU A 1106 14.03 -27.26 -41.00
C GLU A 1106 13.73 -26.03 -40.11
N LYS A 1107 14.56 -24.98 -40.23
CA LYS A 1107 14.58 -23.81 -39.35
C LYS A 1107 13.65 -22.71 -39.88
N HIS A 1108 12.99 -21.96 -39.00
CA HIS A 1108 12.11 -20.85 -39.36
C HIS A 1108 12.85 -19.51 -39.47
N TRP A 1109 13.83 -19.26 -38.60
CA TRP A 1109 14.77 -18.15 -38.74
C TRP A 1109 16.07 -18.38 -38.01
N ILE A 1110 17.11 -17.70 -38.46
CA ILE A 1110 18.50 -17.89 -38.03
C ILE A 1110 19.15 -16.52 -37.78
N TYR A 1111 19.75 -16.34 -36.61
CA TYR A 1111 20.51 -15.14 -36.25
C TYR A 1111 22.00 -15.32 -36.55
N TYR A 1112 22.64 -14.28 -37.12
CA TYR A 1112 24.04 -14.31 -37.57
C TYR A 1112 24.86 -13.19 -36.91
N PRO A 1113 25.52 -13.42 -35.76
CA PRO A 1113 26.42 -12.45 -35.12
C PRO A 1113 27.67 -12.11 -35.96
N GLY A 1114 28.24 -13.09 -36.69
CA GLY A 1114 29.51 -12.93 -37.42
C GLY A 1114 29.44 -12.17 -38.75
N ASP A 1115 30.53 -12.21 -39.53
CA ASP A 1115 30.81 -11.30 -40.67
C ASP A 1115 29.96 -11.46 -41.95
N THR A 1116 28.76 -12.07 -41.88
CA THR A 1116 27.79 -12.01 -42.99
C THR A 1116 27.19 -10.61 -43.10
N LEU A 1117 26.71 -10.23 -44.29
CA LEU A 1117 26.03 -8.94 -44.47
C LEU A 1117 24.66 -8.89 -43.76
N PHE A 1118 23.86 -9.94 -43.90
CA PHE A 1118 22.59 -10.09 -43.18
C PHE A 1118 22.81 -10.37 -41.69
N HIS A 1119 21.98 -9.78 -40.83
CA HIS A 1119 21.97 -10.05 -39.39
C HIS A 1119 21.03 -11.21 -39.02
N ARG A 1120 19.99 -11.44 -39.84
CA ARG A 1120 19.00 -12.50 -39.71
C ARG A 1120 18.63 -13.04 -41.09
N ILE A 1121 18.39 -14.35 -41.19
CA ILE A 1121 17.62 -14.94 -42.29
C ILE A 1121 16.27 -15.39 -41.74
N PHE A 1122 15.18 -14.99 -42.38
CA PHE A 1122 13.86 -15.57 -42.17
C PHE A 1122 13.57 -16.59 -43.28
N VAL A 1123 12.99 -17.73 -42.93
CA VAL A 1123 12.81 -18.88 -43.82
C VAL A 1123 11.32 -19.04 -44.11
N GLN A 1124 10.82 -18.17 -44.98
CA GLN A 1124 9.38 -18.03 -45.27
C GLN A 1124 8.73 -19.34 -45.72
N GLY A 1125 9.47 -20.18 -46.45
CA GLY A 1125 9.03 -21.51 -46.87
C GLY A 1125 8.66 -22.49 -45.75
N ASN A 1126 9.16 -22.27 -44.52
CA ASN A 1126 8.76 -23.03 -43.34
C ASN A 1126 7.65 -22.34 -42.53
N ALA A 1127 7.36 -21.06 -42.77
CA ALA A 1127 6.22 -20.38 -42.14
C ALA A 1127 4.88 -20.92 -42.67
N SER A 1128 4.81 -21.24 -43.97
CA SER A 1128 3.76 -22.10 -44.54
C SER A 1128 4.28 -22.87 -45.77
N PRO A 1129 3.91 -24.15 -45.95
CA PRO A 1129 4.26 -24.94 -47.14
C PRO A 1129 3.65 -24.40 -48.44
N HIS A 1130 2.75 -23.41 -48.41
CA HIS A 1130 2.24 -22.73 -49.61
C HIS A 1130 2.95 -21.39 -49.91
N CYS A 1131 4.00 -21.02 -49.17
CA CYS A 1131 4.88 -19.91 -49.56
C CYS A 1131 5.93 -20.32 -50.61
N ASN A 1132 6.00 -21.61 -50.96
CA ASN A 1132 6.94 -22.19 -51.91
C ASN A 1132 6.21 -22.77 -53.14
N PRO A 1133 6.76 -22.61 -54.37
CA PRO A 1133 6.35 -23.39 -55.52
C PRO A 1133 6.95 -24.82 -55.46
N PRO A 1134 6.37 -25.83 -56.14
CA PRO A 1134 6.88 -27.20 -56.10
C PRO A 1134 8.34 -27.32 -56.56
N GLY A 1135 9.19 -27.85 -55.67
CA GLY A 1135 10.65 -27.99 -55.91
C GLY A 1135 11.49 -26.74 -55.61
N GLY A 1136 10.86 -25.61 -55.31
CA GLY A 1136 11.53 -24.39 -54.83
C GLY A 1136 11.42 -24.19 -53.32
N PHE A 1137 12.22 -23.27 -52.78
CA PHE A 1137 12.19 -22.88 -51.37
C PHE A 1137 12.64 -21.43 -51.16
N GLY A 1138 11.81 -20.62 -50.49
CA GLY A 1138 12.03 -19.17 -50.31
C GLY A 1138 12.65 -18.79 -48.95
N LEU A 1139 13.64 -17.89 -48.99
CA LEU A 1139 14.25 -17.26 -47.81
C LEU A 1139 14.43 -15.75 -47.99
N THR A 1140 14.50 -15.02 -46.87
CA THR A 1140 14.68 -13.57 -46.81
C THR A 1140 15.88 -13.22 -45.94
N CYS A 1141 16.86 -12.54 -46.53
CA CYS A 1141 18.04 -12.01 -45.84
C CYS A 1141 17.78 -10.58 -45.36
N GLU A 1142 17.83 -10.33 -44.05
CA GLU A 1142 17.57 -9.00 -43.48
C GLU A 1142 18.88 -8.27 -43.17
N ILE A 1143 19.08 -7.10 -43.77
CA ILE A 1143 20.29 -6.27 -43.65
C ILE A 1143 19.92 -4.91 -43.05
N THR A 1144 20.52 -4.56 -41.91
CA THR A 1144 20.29 -3.30 -41.20
C THR A 1144 21.25 -2.21 -41.67
N TYR A 1145 20.75 -0.98 -41.80
CA TYR A 1145 21.56 0.19 -42.17
C TYR A 1145 21.01 1.47 -41.52
N ASN A 1146 21.84 2.51 -41.47
CA ASN A 1146 21.45 3.87 -41.12
C ASN A 1146 22.37 4.89 -41.82
N THR A 1147 22.14 6.19 -41.65
CA THR A 1147 22.91 7.25 -42.33
C THR A 1147 24.42 7.20 -42.03
N ALA A 1148 24.82 6.70 -40.85
CA ALA A 1148 26.23 6.54 -40.47
C ALA A 1148 26.84 5.21 -40.95
N ASN A 1149 26.00 4.19 -41.17
CA ASN A 1149 26.36 2.84 -41.63
C ASN A 1149 25.47 2.47 -42.83
N PRO A 1150 25.67 3.07 -44.01
CA PRO A 1150 24.88 2.78 -45.19
C PRO A 1150 25.10 1.35 -45.69
N LEU A 1151 24.21 0.89 -46.58
CA LEU A 1151 24.41 -0.38 -47.28
C LEU A 1151 25.71 -0.32 -48.12
N PRO A 1152 26.54 -1.37 -48.12
CA PRO A 1152 27.80 -1.37 -48.89
C PRO A 1152 27.59 -1.61 -50.39
N LEU A 1153 26.40 -2.09 -50.78
CA LEU A 1153 25.98 -2.48 -52.12
C LEU A 1153 24.46 -2.26 -52.24
N GLU A 1154 23.97 -2.10 -53.47
CA GLU A 1154 22.55 -1.91 -53.83
C GLU A 1154 22.24 -2.75 -55.08
N GLY A 1155 20.98 -3.16 -55.28
CA GLY A 1155 20.55 -3.89 -56.48
C GLY A 1155 21.14 -5.29 -56.62
N ASP A 1156 21.30 -5.77 -57.85
CA ASP A 1156 21.88 -7.07 -58.20
C ASP A 1156 23.20 -7.40 -57.46
N ALA A 1157 24.01 -6.37 -57.16
CA ALA A 1157 25.25 -6.54 -56.40
C ALA A 1157 25.01 -6.86 -54.92
N LEU A 1158 23.97 -6.29 -54.30
CA LEU A 1158 23.52 -6.66 -52.96
C LEU A 1158 22.93 -8.08 -52.95
N ILE A 1159 22.11 -8.40 -53.95
CA ILE A 1159 21.48 -9.73 -54.13
C ILE A 1159 22.56 -10.82 -54.23
N GLU A 1160 23.53 -10.67 -55.13
CA GLU A 1160 24.62 -11.64 -55.30
C GLU A 1160 25.53 -11.70 -54.06
N ARG A 1161 25.76 -10.58 -53.35
CA ARG A 1161 26.49 -10.61 -52.08
C ARG A 1161 25.74 -11.38 -50.98
N CYS A 1162 24.42 -11.25 -50.90
CA CYS A 1162 23.61 -12.06 -50.00
C CYS A 1162 23.66 -13.54 -50.38
N ARG A 1163 23.56 -13.88 -51.68
CA ARG A 1163 23.74 -15.25 -52.19
C ARG A 1163 25.12 -15.83 -51.80
N GLN A 1164 26.21 -15.09 -52.00
CA GLN A 1164 27.56 -15.50 -51.58
C GLN A 1164 27.69 -15.70 -50.07
N ASP A 1165 27.08 -14.83 -49.25
CA ASP A 1165 27.08 -15.01 -47.80
C ASP A 1165 26.20 -16.20 -47.35
N CYS A 1166 25.11 -16.52 -48.06
CA CYS A 1166 24.33 -17.74 -47.85
C CYS A 1166 25.12 -19.01 -48.20
N ILE A 1167 25.91 -19.00 -49.29
CA ILE A 1167 26.84 -20.10 -49.64
C ILE A 1167 27.90 -20.24 -48.53
N ARG A 1168 28.49 -19.13 -48.09
CA ARG A 1168 29.55 -19.09 -47.06
C ARG A 1168 29.13 -19.66 -45.69
N VAL A 1169 27.85 -19.61 -45.34
CA VAL A 1169 27.30 -20.22 -44.10
C VAL A 1169 26.61 -21.58 -44.33
N GLY A 1170 26.69 -22.13 -45.55
CA GLY A 1170 26.11 -23.43 -45.91
C GLY A 1170 24.58 -23.48 -45.94
N MET A 1171 23.91 -22.33 -46.13
CA MET A 1171 22.45 -22.27 -46.31
C MET A 1171 22.03 -22.77 -47.71
N ILE A 1172 22.88 -22.51 -48.72
CA ILE A 1172 22.75 -22.97 -50.12
C ILE A 1172 24.13 -23.37 -50.66
N THR A 1173 24.19 -24.01 -51.82
CA THR A 1173 25.44 -24.36 -52.53
C THR A 1173 25.66 -23.48 -53.78
N GLU A 1174 26.80 -23.63 -54.46
CA GLU A 1174 27.02 -23.00 -55.76
C GLU A 1174 26.13 -23.60 -56.86
N ASP A 1175 25.78 -24.90 -56.74
CA ASP A 1175 24.91 -25.63 -57.67
C ASP A 1175 23.42 -25.30 -57.50
N ASP A 1176 23.01 -24.68 -56.39
CA ASP A 1176 21.62 -24.30 -56.13
C ASP A 1176 21.18 -23.14 -57.05
N PRO A 1177 20.20 -23.36 -57.95
CA PRO A 1177 19.79 -22.33 -58.90
C PRO A 1177 18.91 -21.27 -58.22
N LEU A 1178 19.24 -19.99 -58.44
CA LEU A 1178 18.40 -18.87 -58.06
C LEU A 1178 17.27 -18.71 -59.10
N LEU A 1179 16.02 -18.93 -58.69
CA LEU A 1179 14.84 -18.87 -59.57
C LEU A 1179 14.21 -17.48 -59.63
N CYS A 1180 14.20 -16.78 -58.49
CA CYS A 1180 13.81 -15.37 -58.40
C CYS A 1180 14.57 -14.68 -57.28
N ALA A 1181 14.68 -13.35 -57.36
CA ALA A 1181 15.19 -12.51 -56.30
C ALA A 1181 14.55 -11.13 -56.35
N SER A 1182 14.28 -10.54 -55.18
CA SER A 1182 13.68 -9.21 -55.07
C SER A 1182 14.15 -8.49 -53.80
N GLU A 1183 14.02 -7.17 -53.81
CA GLU A 1183 14.37 -6.31 -52.68
C GLU A 1183 13.16 -5.59 -52.12
N VAL A 1184 13.11 -5.48 -50.79
CA VAL A 1184 12.13 -4.67 -50.06
C VAL A 1184 12.87 -3.74 -49.11
N ASP A 1185 12.64 -2.44 -49.23
CA ASP A 1185 13.24 -1.41 -48.38
C ASP A 1185 12.28 -0.93 -47.29
N MET A 1186 12.75 -0.89 -46.05
CA MET A 1186 12.03 -0.40 -44.89
C MET A 1186 12.81 0.74 -44.23
N PRO A 1187 12.64 2.00 -44.67
CA PRO A 1187 13.37 3.15 -44.14
C PRO A 1187 13.20 3.34 -42.62
N TYR A 1188 11.99 3.11 -42.12
CA TYR A 1188 11.70 3.01 -40.69
C TYR A 1188 11.38 1.55 -40.37
N ALA A 1189 12.38 0.80 -39.90
CA ALA A 1189 12.21 -0.59 -39.48
C ALA A 1189 12.23 -0.71 -37.95
N TYR A 1190 13.31 -0.26 -37.30
CA TYR A 1190 13.44 -0.27 -35.83
C TYR A 1190 13.56 1.15 -35.28
N VAL A 1191 12.75 1.47 -34.26
CA VAL A 1191 12.98 2.66 -33.42
C VAL A 1191 14.09 2.36 -32.43
N VAL A 1192 15.02 3.29 -32.23
CA VAL A 1192 16.13 3.13 -31.29
C VAL A 1192 15.73 3.68 -29.93
N TYR A 1193 16.05 2.93 -28.87
CA TYR A 1193 15.89 3.36 -27.49
C TYR A 1193 17.20 3.98 -27.00
N ASP A 1194 17.48 5.19 -27.51
CA ASP A 1194 18.53 6.04 -26.95
C ASP A 1194 18.06 6.73 -25.65
N HIS A 1195 19.01 7.28 -24.88
CA HIS A 1195 18.73 7.93 -23.60
C HIS A 1195 17.92 9.24 -23.68
N ALA A 1196 17.69 9.80 -24.88
CA ALA A 1196 16.88 11.01 -25.10
C ALA A 1196 15.49 10.73 -25.70
N ARG A 1197 15.27 9.52 -26.25
CA ARG A 1197 14.02 9.11 -26.91
C ARG A 1197 12.77 9.41 -26.08
N SER A 1198 12.77 9.09 -24.79
CA SER A 1198 11.59 9.28 -23.91
C SER A 1198 11.12 10.74 -23.90
N ASP A 1199 12.07 11.66 -23.81
CA ASP A 1199 11.80 13.06 -23.53
C ASP A 1199 11.42 13.79 -24.82
N ASN A 1200 12.09 13.44 -25.93
CA ASN A 1200 11.72 13.88 -27.27
C ASN A 1200 10.32 13.38 -27.68
N VAL A 1201 10.00 12.10 -27.47
CA VAL A 1201 8.67 11.54 -27.77
C VAL A 1201 7.58 12.18 -26.89
N ALA A 1202 7.86 12.40 -25.59
CA ALA A 1202 6.91 13.04 -24.69
C ALA A 1202 6.58 14.47 -25.12
N LEU A 1203 7.58 15.28 -25.48
CA LEU A 1203 7.39 16.64 -25.96
C LEU A 1203 6.54 16.70 -27.25
N ILE A 1204 6.83 15.82 -28.22
CA ILE A 1204 6.06 15.77 -29.48
C ILE A 1204 4.63 15.28 -29.23
N ARG A 1205 4.44 14.22 -28.43
CA ARG A 1205 3.11 13.67 -28.09
C ARG A 1205 2.27 14.71 -27.35
N GLN A 1206 2.84 15.43 -26.38
CA GLN A 1206 2.11 16.47 -25.66
C GLN A 1206 1.67 17.60 -26.57
N TRP A 1207 2.50 18.04 -27.54
CA TRP A 1207 2.10 19.08 -28.48
C TRP A 1207 0.98 18.61 -29.42
N LEU A 1208 1.10 17.42 -30.01
CA LEU A 1208 0.11 16.89 -30.96
C LEU A 1208 -1.29 16.69 -30.35
N LEU A 1209 -1.37 16.33 -29.05
CA LEU A 1209 -2.63 16.26 -28.32
C LEU A 1209 -3.31 17.63 -28.15
N THR A 1210 -2.60 18.75 -28.30
CA THR A 1210 -3.22 20.10 -28.34
C THR A 1210 -3.72 20.49 -29.74
N GLN A 1211 -3.60 19.60 -30.72
CA GLN A 1211 -4.00 19.77 -32.12
C GLN A 1211 -4.96 18.65 -32.59
N ASP A 1212 -5.61 17.98 -31.62
CA ASP A 1212 -6.52 16.84 -31.81
C ASP A 1212 -5.92 15.67 -32.61
N ILE A 1213 -4.59 15.48 -32.51
CA ILE A 1213 -3.83 14.41 -33.17
C ILE A 1213 -3.36 13.38 -32.13
N HIS A 1214 -3.87 12.16 -32.28
CA HIS A 1214 -3.55 10.99 -31.45
C HIS A 1214 -2.47 10.14 -32.13
N LEU A 1215 -1.39 9.87 -31.40
CA LEU A 1215 -0.34 8.94 -31.84
C LEU A 1215 -0.73 7.49 -31.51
N SER A 1216 -0.67 6.59 -32.49
CA SER A 1216 -0.92 5.17 -32.29
C SER A 1216 0.01 4.27 -33.11
N GLY A 1217 0.62 3.27 -32.46
CA GLY A 1217 1.38 2.22 -33.14
C GLY A 1217 2.87 2.55 -33.38
N ARG A 1218 3.61 1.51 -33.80
CA ARG A 1218 5.09 1.40 -33.78
C ARG A 1218 5.86 2.69 -34.12
N TYR A 1219 5.53 3.31 -35.26
CA TYR A 1219 6.27 4.47 -35.79
C TYR A 1219 5.67 5.82 -35.41
N SER A 1220 4.43 5.86 -34.95
CA SER A 1220 3.75 7.09 -34.54
C SER A 1220 4.00 7.38 -33.07
N GLU A 1221 3.89 6.35 -32.23
CA GLU A 1221 4.23 6.42 -30.80
C GLU A 1221 5.74 6.32 -30.52
N TRP A 1222 6.52 5.95 -31.54
CA TRP A 1222 7.96 5.70 -31.48
C TRP A 1222 8.37 4.61 -30.46
N GLU A 1223 7.60 3.51 -30.49
CA GLU A 1223 7.76 2.34 -29.62
C GLU A 1223 7.99 1.07 -30.45
N TYR A 1224 8.86 0.16 -29.98
CA TYR A 1224 9.01 -1.15 -30.62
C TYR A 1224 7.80 -2.02 -30.28
N TYR A 1225 6.88 -2.15 -31.25
CA TYR A 1225 5.70 -3.03 -31.21
C TYR A 1225 5.82 -4.23 -32.15
N ASN A 1226 5.18 -5.33 -31.79
CA ASN A 1226 4.85 -6.45 -32.68
C ASN A 1226 3.43 -6.25 -33.26
N SER A 1227 2.92 -7.17 -34.10
CA SER A 1227 1.59 -7.07 -34.71
C SER A 1227 0.44 -7.06 -33.69
N ASP A 1228 0.53 -7.84 -32.61
CA ASP A 1228 -0.46 -7.88 -31.54
C ASP A 1228 -0.57 -6.54 -30.79
N HIS A 1229 0.57 -6.00 -30.36
CA HIS A 1229 0.67 -4.66 -29.77
C HIS A 1229 0.19 -3.57 -30.73
N ALA A 1230 0.45 -3.72 -32.04
CA ALA A 1230 0.00 -2.80 -33.07
C ALA A 1230 -1.53 -2.80 -33.22
N PHE A 1231 -2.20 -3.96 -33.16
CA PHE A 1231 -3.66 -4.04 -33.11
C PHE A 1231 -4.22 -3.41 -31.83
N LEU A 1232 -3.69 -3.76 -30.66
CA LEU A 1232 -4.15 -3.21 -29.39
C LEU A 1232 -3.97 -1.69 -29.30
N ALA A 1233 -2.92 -1.12 -29.90
CA ALA A 1233 -2.77 0.33 -30.04
C ALA A 1233 -3.85 0.96 -30.92
N GLY A 1234 -4.22 0.31 -32.02
CA GLY A 1234 -5.29 0.76 -32.93
C GLY A 1234 -6.65 0.76 -32.24
N LYS A 1235 -6.98 -0.35 -31.57
CA LYS A 1235 -8.16 -0.49 -30.70
C LYS A 1235 -8.28 0.65 -29.70
N ARG A 1236 -7.25 0.85 -28.86
CA ARG A 1236 -7.25 1.88 -27.81
C ARG A 1236 -7.40 3.29 -28.37
N ALA A 1237 -6.73 3.61 -29.49
CA ALA A 1237 -6.85 4.92 -30.12
C ALA A 1237 -8.28 5.20 -30.61
N ALA A 1238 -8.91 4.22 -31.27
CA ALA A 1238 -10.30 4.35 -31.71
C ALA A 1238 -11.30 4.47 -30.55
N GLU A 1239 -11.10 3.70 -29.47
CA GLU A 1239 -11.94 3.74 -28.28
C GLU A 1239 -11.81 5.09 -27.54
N ASN A 1240 -10.58 5.61 -27.36
CA ASN A 1240 -10.33 6.91 -26.74
C ASN A 1240 -11.02 8.06 -27.50
N VAL A 1241 -10.84 8.12 -28.83
CA VAL A 1241 -11.44 9.18 -29.66
C VAL A 1241 -12.97 9.10 -29.63
N ARG A 1242 -13.56 7.90 -29.64
CA ARG A 1242 -15.02 7.75 -29.54
C ARG A 1242 -15.57 8.19 -28.18
N LEU A 1243 -14.85 7.95 -27.09
CA LEU A 1243 -15.26 8.42 -25.76
C LEU A 1243 -15.27 9.95 -25.68
N GLN A 1244 -14.25 10.62 -26.22
CA GLN A 1244 -14.19 12.09 -26.27
C GLN A 1244 -15.37 12.70 -27.05
N HIS A 1245 -15.70 12.11 -28.21
CA HIS A 1245 -16.80 12.58 -29.06
C HIS A 1245 -18.19 12.34 -28.40
N VAL A 1246 -18.36 11.27 -27.61
CA VAL A 1246 -19.59 11.06 -26.81
C VAL A 1246 -19.74 12.13 -25.73
N SER A 1247 -18.68 12.45 -24.98
CA SER A 1247 -18.73 13.47 -23.92
C SER A 1247 -19.15 14.85 -24.44
N ALA A 1248 -18.68 15.23 -25.64
CA ALA A 1248 -19.06 16.48 -26.29
C ALA A 1248 -20.54 16.51 -26.73
N GLY A 1249 -21.10 15.37 -27.14
CA GLY A 1249 -22.48 15.26 -27.64
C GLY A 1249 -23.58 15.41 -26.57
N THR A 1250 -23.26 15.25 -25.29
CA THR A 1250 -24.24 15.30 -24.18
C THR A 1250 -24.58 16.69 -23.64
N LEU A 1251 -24.11 17.76 -24.30
CA LEU A 1251 -24.34 19.17 -23.91
C LEU A 1251 -25.26 19.95 -24.89
N GLY A 1252 -26.11 19.24 -25.63
CA GLY A 1252 -27.11 19.79 -26.58
C GLY A 1252 -28.55 19.69 -26.11
#